data_AF-A0A6C0ELC1-F1
#
_entry.id   AF-A0A6C0ELC1-F1
#
_cell.length_a   1.000
_cell.length_b   1.000
_cell.length_c   1.000
_cell.angle_alpha   90.00
_cell.angle_beta   90.00
_cell.angle_gamma   90.00
#
_symmetry.space_group_name_H-M   'P 1'
#
loop_
_entity.id
_entity.type
_entity.pdbx_description
1 polymer ?
#
loop_
_entity_poly.entity_id
_entity_poly.type
_entity_poly.pdbx_seq_one_letter_code
_entity_poly.pdbx_strand_id
1 'polypeptide(L)'
;MVLVNDEEFITYELDTQQSILIRIASGMDTLPKYLYFPEGLPDNILTAENIRVENLLQEIKDNARDSVDFGALLNSLRDKIPAEMNIEKDVLYPWLAYNRDLERMYNVGPIILKQEAKTFVDAGYFGDEDEFIRFWKTSRDRVKYDLTTAIESNKRENEDIEKLYNTFQEIDEDDALAYTEFVTDRVTIEFSLELHDITLLEIFNHLVMNEAVPFATCKDYFKILKDFIPPEEWAESVEDHLLLKVNSKRKISESKLKDYIDVQVKVEGDIGEEQVIAAMKINTIPGNLKRDEFIQRFLSIFQGLGNVSYTNVKETGVSGNFYFPAERINTYVFSDLVMNNQLFSSLINIDESNKATKKDTASGQPWLHIIFNHPNTGRISAGFTQKQVNRSDKNLRETDPEIFVHGTPYISVRVLRGYDRKAVEIFQLMLSKLLVIYGQQYNEIVEFYERFIPDFGVVEELEVVSQKSKPELIAPNIFVKKYSRNCAPPERIPTILVSERKAKKYESKGIQIMPFPRPEQAKEPHYPSDGERQLYYVCKNPEYPFPGLQKNKLENADIYPYVPCCFKTDQRERAGNYREYYLNEFAEPVEKRQQGLITTNKILNADQYGVLSKDLEKMFSTIENEPNHRFVRVGVHRNHSSFLNAVMVALHDQTGILDLTNDDEREAYLVNTRNKLASPDVAMLASQCCYDMTLDQIQKEISDPVIYLDPKKYIQLLEGYFKCNIYLFNSERMFLPHYIQSYYKNKNSAPCIFVYEHMGSESDHAKYPQCELIIRWNIKRSDDTQFILDFDNSVSKTVNKIFKLMRQSFALDRQIVETVLPWNDDIRIEGQSVDGYGKTRRIDVRYEDQRVTLITSPIPQQAIKENKEKRIALVNGKFAMKVLKKLKATIVSQTINKGIAKELNSTLGTVFITIPIIDQAPFDGIPISESGMHYPESNQSDINIYNQNKKLARYITEYVFWVFSNYIQQKGKAVDITNKFLAKFAKKMFKIVPAFQYGPVPKIFSTSSTIMDGGKIVVTSEDMLKRLMYVLKLYIIRDLRSLINYHTRNVITHYYMDITDFSHNPRQVILHGDDAVDKWIQENRFTYTLHDKIINGQRSPYFFRNKLVENRVFLAQNANSLAQALSVAMTWQRKGYNPGMDVKKASSNYNFTLYSYVNENDISVRDVVGKKNPRNTIRILGYKLGGKPYYTTLLEI
;
A
#
# COMPACT_ATOMS: atom_id res chain seq x y z
N MET A 1 -20.66 -5.06 -45.05
CA MET A 1 -21.76 -5.68 -45.82
C MET A 1 -21.46 -7.16 -45.83
N VAL A 2 -22.35 -7.96 -45.25
CA VAL A 2 -22.17 -9.41 -45.10
C VAL A 2 -23.05 -10.07 -46.17
N LEU A 3 -22.51 -11.06 -46.89
CA LEU A 3 -23.30 -11.90 -47.79
C LEU A 3 -23.64 -13.23 -47.10
N VAL A 4 -24.83 -13.76 -47.34
CA VAL A 4 -25.22 -15.12 -46.94
C VAL A 4 -25.63 -15.86 -48.21
N ASN A 5 -24.90 -16.93 -48.55
CA ASN A 5 -25.09 -17.66 -49.82
C ASN A 5 -25.08 -16.74 -51.06
N ASP A 6 -24.17 -15.77 -51.11
CA ASP A 6 -24.05 -14.74 -52.17
C ASP A 6 -25.20 -13.72 -52.24
N GLU A 7 -26.16 -13.75 -51.32
CA GLU A 7 -27.23 -12.75 -51.20
C GLU A 7 -26.92 -11.71 -50.13
N GLU A 8 -27.35 -10.46 -50.34
CA GLU A 8 -27.14 -9.38 -49.38
C GLU A 8 -27.89 -9.66 -48.07
N PHE A 9 -27.15 -9.68 -46.97
CA PHE A 9 -27.70 -9.82 -45.62
C PHE A 9 -27.58 -8.50 -44.86
N ILE A 10 -28.72 -7.93 -44.47
CA ILE A 10 -28.76 -6.68 -43.70
C ILE A 10 -28.24 -6.97 -42.28
N THR A 11 -27.15 -6.32 -41.88
CA THR A 11 -26.64 -6.36 -40.50
C THR A 11 -27.02 -5.09 -39.75
N TYR A 12 -27.47 -5.26 -38.52
CA TYR A 12 -27.86 -4.18 -37.62
C TYR A 12 -26.75 -3.88 -36.60
N GLU A 13 -26.76 -2.66 -36.05
CA GLU A 13 -25.76 -2.21 -35.05
C GLU A 13 -25.76 -3.10 -33.79
N LEU A 14 -26.91 -3.71 -33.51
CA LEU A 14 -27.20 -4.51 -32.32
C LEU A 14 -27.16 -6.02 -32.56
N ASP A 15 -26.76 -6.46 -33.76
CA ASP A 15 -26.73 -7.87 -34.08
C ASP A 15 -25.76 -8.62 -33.15
N THR A 16 -26.27 -9.67 -32.53
CA THR A 16 -25.49 -10.68 -31.81
C THR A 16 -25.28 -11.89 -32.72
N GLN A 17 -24.34 -12.77 -32.38
CA GLN A 17 -24.18 -14.03 -33.12
C GLN A 17 -25.49 -14.84 -33.15
N GLN A 18 -26.26 -14.82 -32.07
CA GLN A 18 -27.54 -15.53 -31.98
C GLN A 18 -28.65 -14.89 -32.82
N SER A 19 -28.80 -13.56 -32.83
CA SER A 19 -29.81 -12.88 -33.65
C SER A 19 -29.57 -13.11 -35.13
N ILE A 20 -28.31 -13.12 -35.57
CA ILE A 20 -27.95 -13.42 -36.95
C ILE A 20 -28.34 -14.86 -37.32
N LEU A 21 -28.08 -15.85 -36.44
CA LEU A 21 -28.48 -17.23 -36.69
C LEU A 21 -30.01 -17.40 -36.78
N ILE A 22 -30.78 -16.72 -35.93
CA ILE A 22 -32.26 -16.70 -35.98
C ILE A 22 -32.76 -16.13 -37.30
N ARG A 23 -32.14 -15.03 -37.76
CA ARG A 23 -32.46 -14.33 -39.02
C ARG A 23 -32.16 -15.17 -40.25
N ILE A 24 -30.98 -15.77 -40.30
CA ILE A 24 -30.59 -16.71 -41.36
C ILE A 24 -31.56 -17.90 -41.38
N ALA A 25 -31.85 -18.50 -40.23
CA ALA A 25 -32.79 -19.62 -40.14
C ALA A 25 -34.21 -19.25 -40.59
N SER A 26 -34.69 -18.05 -40.21
CA SER A 26 -35.99 -17.52 -40.62
C SER A 26 -36.07 -17.35 -42.14
N GLY A 27 -35.03 -16.76 -42.76
CA GLY A 27 -34.96 -16.58 -44.22
C GLY A 27 -34.91 -17.89 -45.00
N MET A 28 -34.40 -18.97 -44.38
CA MET A 28 -34.32 -20.30 -44.98
C MET A 28 -35.47 -21.24 -44.59
N ASP A 29 -36.55 -20.74 -43.95
CA ASP A 29 -37.68 -21.55 -43.48
C ASP A 29 -37.29 -22.73 -42.55
N THR A 30 -36.35 -22.48 -41.63
CA THR A 30 -35.79 -23.50 -40.75
C THR A 30 -35.57 -22.98 -39.32
N LEU A 31 -34.89 -23.77 -38.49
CA LEU A 31 -34.49 -23.39 -37.13
C LEU A 31 -32.96 -23.26 -37.05
N PRO A 32 -32.41 -22.41 -36.15
CA PRO A 32 -30.98 -22.21 -36.01
C PRO A 32 -30.16 -23.50 -35.89
N LYS A 33 -30.69 -24.50 -35.18
CA LYS A 33 -30.03 -25.81 -35.01
C LYS A 33 -29.84 -26.61 -36.31
N TYR A 34 -30.59 -26.29 -37.37
CA TYR A 34 -30.51 -26.97 -38.67
C TYR A 34 -29.63 -26.21 -39.68
N LEU A 35 -28.98 -25.13 -39.26
CA LEU A 35 -28.00 -24.41 -40.08
C LEU A 35 -26.65 -25.14 -40.01
N TYR A 36 -26.11 -25.50 -41.17
CA TYR A 36 -24.78 -26.07 -41.30
C TYR A 36 -23.84 -25.12 -42.04
N PHE A 37 -22.65 -24.90 -41.50
CA PHE A 37 -21.63 -24.00 -42.05
C PHE A 37 -20.44 -24.83 -42.55
N PRO A 38 -20.28 -25.07 -43.86
CA PRO A 38 -19.24 -25.95 -44.42
C PRO A 38 -17.81 -25.49 -44.09
N GLU A 39 -17.60 -24.18 -43.93
CA GLU A 39 -16.31 -23.57 -43.62
C GLU A 39 -16.11 -23.36 -42.10
N GLY A 40 -17.06 -23.81 -41.27
CA GLY A 40 -17.13 -23.49 -39.85
C GLY A 40 -17.84 -22.15 -39.58
N LEU A 41 -18.35 -21.99 -38.35
CA LEU A 41 -18.97 -20.74 -37.92
C LEU A 41 -17.86 -19.72 -37.61
N PRO A 42 -17.84 -18.52 -38.23
CA PRO A 42 -16.83 -17.51 -37.95
C PRO A 42 -16.87 -17.04 -36.49
N ASP A 43 -15.70 -16.73 -35.91
CA ASP A 43 -15.58 -16.16 -34.55
C ASP A 43 -16.34 -14.83 -34.39
N ASN A 44 -16.46 -14.06 -35.49
CA ASN A 44 -17.32 -12.89 -35.56
C ASN A 44 -18.00 -12.79 -36.93
N ILE A 45 -19.27 -13.19 -36.97
CA ILE A 45 -20.12 -13.19 -38.16
C ILE A 45 -20.24 -11.78 -38.78
N LEU A 46 -20.16 -10.71 -37.99
CA LEU A 46 -20.24 -9.32 -38.47
C LEU A 46 -19.04 -8.88 -39.32
N THR A 47 -17.94 -9.64 -39.28
CA THR A 47 -16.71 -9.33 -40.03
C THR A 47 -16.48 -10.24 -41.23
N ALA A 48 -17.36 -11.22 -41.45
CA ALA A 48 -17.25 -12.15 -42.57
C ALA A 48 -17.73 -11.49 -43.88
N GLU A 49 -17.00 -11.70 -44.99
CA GLU A 49 -17.39 -11.18 -46.30
C GLU A 49 -18.59 -11.94 -46.89
N ASN A 50 -18.58 -13.27 -46.78
CA ASN A 50 -19.65 -14.15 -47.27
C ASN A 50 -19.73 -15.42 -46.42
N ILE A 51 -20.94 -15.77 -46.00
CA ILE A 51 -21.21 -16.92 -45.13
C ILE A 51 -21.94 -17.97 -45.95
N ARG A 52 -21.31 -19.14 -46.12
CA ARG A 52 -21.94 -20.31 -46.73
C ARG A 52 -22.71 -21.08 -45.67
N VAL A 53 -24.00 -21.29 -45.91
CA VAL A 53 -24.89 -21.98 -44.98
C VAL A 53 -25.88 -22.89 -45.69
N GLU A 54 -26.04 -24.11 -45.19
CA GLU A 54 -26.97 -25.11 -45.71
C GLU A 54 -28.12 -25.36 -44.73
N ASN A 55 -29.33 -25.61 -45.25
CA ASN A 55 -30.50 -25.95 -44.46
C ASN A 55 -30.68 -27.48 -44.38
N LEU A 56 -30.18 -28.08 -43.30
CA LEU A 56 -30.24 -29.52 -43.09
C LEU A 56 -31.68 -30.05 -43.01
N LEU A 57 -32.61 -29.27 -42.46
CA LEU A 57 -34.01 -29.68 -42.38
C LEU A 57 -34.64 -29.82 -43.76
N GLN A 58 -34.26 -28.95 -44.70
CA GLN A 58 -34.73 -29.03 -46.08
C GLN A 58 -34.12 -30.25 -46.79
N GLU A 59 -32.83 -30.52 -46.60
CA GLU A 59 -32.17 -31.72 -47.11
C GLU A 59 -32.83 -33.01 -46.57
N ILE A 60 -33.16 -33.05 -45.28
CA ILE A 60 -33.90 -34.16 -44.65
C ILE A 60 -35.30 -34.32 -45.25
N LYS A 61 -36.05 -33.22 -45.42
CA LYS A 61 -37.40 -33.23 -46.01
C LYS A 61 -37.38 -33.68 -47.46
N ASP A 62 -36.39 -33.26 -48.24
CA ASP A 62 -36.27 -33.61 -49.65
C ASP A 62 -35.87 -35.08 -49.80
N ASN A 63 -34.92 -35.58 -49.01
CA ASN A 63 -34.61 -37.00 -49.00
C ASN A 63 -35.82 -37.87 -48.60
N ALA A 64 -36.60 -37.44 -47.60
CA ALA A 64 -37.80 -38.16 -47.17
C ALA A 64 -38.86 -38.27 -48.28
N ARG A 65 -38.86 -37.37 -49.28
CA ARG A 65 -39.80 -37.42 -50.41
C ARG A 65 -39.42 -38.47 -51.45
N ASP A 66 -38.12 -38.79 -51.54
CA ASP A 66 -37.53 -39.51 -52.66
C ASP A 66 -36.86 -40.85 -52.26
N SER A 67 -36.75 -41.16 -50.97
CA SER A 67 -36.09 -42.36 -50.45
C SER A 67 -36.78 -42.96 -49.22
N VAL A 68 -36.69 -44.28 -49.08
CA VAL A 68 -37.04 -45.04 -47.86
C VAL A 68 -35.81 -45.53 -47.09
N ASP A 69 -34.60 -45.25 -47.58
CA ASP A 69 -33.34 -45.64 -46.93
C ASP A 69 -32.82 -44.51 -46.03
N PHE A 70 -33.15 -44.59 -44.74
CA PHE A 70 -32.64 -43.66 -43.73
C PHE A 70 -31.12 -43.80 -43.51
N GLY A 71 -30.57 -45.00 -43.68
CA GLY A 71 -29.13 -45.24 -43.52
C GLY A 71 -28.29 -44.48 -44.55
N ALA A 72 -28.79 -44.41 -45.79
CA ALA A 72 -28.18 -43.59 -46.84
C ALA A 72 -28.19 -42.10 -46.51
N LEU A 73 -29.30 -41.56 -45.98
CA LEU A 73 -29.38 -40.17 -45.53
C LEU A 73 -28.43 -39.89 -44.35
N LEU A 74 -28.42 -40.75 -43.33
CA LEU A 74 -27.58 -40.53 -42.17
C LEU A 74 -26.09 -40.53 -42.54
N ASN A 75 -25.70 -41.37 -43.50
CA ASN A 75 -24.35 -41.37 -44.05
C ASN A 75 -24.04 -40.09 -44.84
N SER A 76 -24.98 -39.54 -45.61
CA SER A 76 -24.75 -38.28 -46.35
C SER A 76 -24.68 -37.05 -45.44
N LEU A 77 -25.34 -37.10 -44.28
CA LEU A 77 -25.32 -36.03 -43.28
C LEU A 77 -24.21 -36.19 -42.22
N ARG A 78 -23.44 -37.28 -42.24
CA ARG A 78 -22.52 -37.67 -41.15
C ARG A 78 -21.52 -36.57 -40.77
N ASP A 79 -20.98 -35.87 -41.76
CA ASP A 79 -20.00 -34.79 -41.56
C ASP A 79 -20.65 -33.41 -41.39
N LYS A 80 -21.99 -33.35 -41.49
CA LYS A 80 -22.79 -32.12 -41.40
C LYS A 80 -23.54 -31.96 -40.07
N ILE A 81 -23.79 -33.06 -39.35
CA ILE A 81 -24.58 -33.04 -38.10
C ILE A 81 -23.73 -32.48 -36.94
N PRO A 82 -24.16 -31.38 -36.29
CA PRO A 82 -23.48 -30.85 -35.10
C PRO A 82 -23.53 -31.84 -33.94
N ALA A 83 -22.49 -31.85 -33.09
CA ALA A 83 -22.40 -32.76 -31.93
C ALA A 83 -23.57 -32.63 -30.93
N GLU A 84 -24.25 -31.48 -30.93
CA GLU A 84 -25.37 -31.16 -30.04
C GLU A 84 -26.74 -31.62 -30.60
N MET A 85 -26.82 -32.02 -31.87
CA MET A 85 -28.06 -32.43 -32.52
C MET A 85 -28.41 -33.89 -32.17
N ASN A 86 -29.67 -34.14 -31.80
CA ASN A 86 -30.12 -35.49 -31.47
C ASN A 86 -30.59 -36.21 -32.74
N ILE A 87 -29.83 -37.23 -33.19
CA ILE A 87 -30.12 -37.96 -34.43
C ILE A 87 -31.55 -38.51 -34.46
N GLU A 88 -32.07 -39.01 -33.34
CA GLU A 88 -33.41 -39.58 -33.27
C GLU A 88 -34.49 -38.49 -33.42
N LYS A 89 -34.42 -37.44 -32.62
CA LYS A 89 -35.47 -36.40 -32.55
C LYS A 89 -35.37 -35.35 -33.66
N ASP A 90 -34.17 -35.03 -34.11
CA ASP A 90 -33.90 -33.92 -35.02
C ASP A 90 -33.63 -34.38 -36.47
N VAL A 91 -33.33 -35.67 -36.69
CA VAL A 91 -33.05 -36.20 -38.04
C VAL A 91 -34.05 -37.30 -38.41
N LEU A 92 -34.12 -38.38 -37.63
CA LEU A 92 -34.98 -39.53 -37.91
C LEU A 92 -36.47 -39.17 -37.83
N TYR A 93 -36.93 -38.54 -36.74
CA TYR A 93 -38.36 -38.22 -36.59
C TYR A 93 -38.86 -37.23 -37.65
N PRO A 94 -38.14 -36.14 -37.99
CA PRO A 94 -38.54 -35.27 -39.10
C PRO A 94 -38.53 -36.02 -40.43
N TRP A 95 -37.51 -36.84 -40.71
CA TRP A 95 -37.46 -37.64 -41.93
C TRP A 95 -38.65 -38.59 -42.05
N LEU A 96 -38.94 -39.38 -41.00
CA LEU A 96 -40.10 -40.28 -40.95
C LEU A 96 -41.42 -39.51 -41.09
N ALA A 97 -41.53 -38.35 -40.46
CA ALA A 97 -42.72 -37.53 -40.53
C ALA A 97 -43.02 -37.10 -41.98
N TYR A 98 -42.01 -36.62 -42.70
CA TYR A 98 -42.17 -36.15 -44.08
C TYR A 98 -42.05 -37.25 -45.15
N ASN A 99 -41.87 -38.52 -44.76
CA ASN A 99 -41.66 -39.62 -45.70
C ASN A 99 -42.94 -40.01 -46.47
N ARG A 100 -42.94 -39.81 -47.78
CA ARG A 100 -44.13 -40.02 -48.64
C ARG A 100 -44.37 -41.49 -48.96
N ASP A 101 -43.31 -42.27 -49.13
CA ASP A 101 -43.45 -43.67 -49.53
C ASP A 101 -43.88 -44.54 -48.35
N LEU A 102 -43.37 -44.28 -47.15
CA LEU A 102 -43.89 -44.90 -45.92
C LEU A 102 -45.36 -44.52 -45.67
N GLU A 103 -45.76 -43.28 -45.97
CA GLU A 103 -47.17 -42.86 -45.93
C GLU A 103 -48.05 -43.59 -46.95
N ARG A 104 -47.56 -43.78 -48.18
CA ARG A 104 -48.24 -44.62 -49.18
C ARG A 104 -48.38 -46.07 -48.70
N MET A 105 -47.32 -46.66 -48.16
CA MET A 105 -47.35 -48.03 -47.63
C MET A 105 -48.36 -48.20 -46.50
N TYR A 106 -48.43 -47.22 -45.58
CA TYR A 106 -49.44 -47.20 -44.53
C TYR A 106 -50.87 -47.15 -45.08
N ASN A 107 -51.10 -46.32 -46.09
CA ASN A 107 -52.41 -46.15 -46.73
C ASN A 107 -52.84 -47.41 -47.52
N VAL A 108 -51.90 -48.19 -48.05
CA VAL A 108 -52.18 -49.49 -48.71
C VAL A 108 -52.50 -50.58 -47.67
N GLY A 109 -51.86 -50.54 -46.49
CA GLY A 109 -52.24 -51.37 -45.35
C GLY A 109 -51.24 -51.35 -44.19
N PRO A 110 -51.68 -51.32 -42.91
CA PRO A 110 -50.78 -51.25 -41.75
C PRO A 110 -49.77 -52.40 -41.64
N ILE A 111 -50.06 -53.56 -42.24
CA ILE A 111 -49.18 -54.74 -42.25
C ILE A 111 -47.94 -54.49 -43.12
N ILE A 112 -48.06 -53.73 -44.21
CA ILE A 112 -46.95 -53.43 -45.13
C ILE A 112 -45.97 -52.45 -44.46
N LEU A 113 -46.49 -51.42 -43.80
CA LEU A 113 -45.66 -50.51 -43.01
C LEU A 113 -44.93 -51.25 -41.87
N LYS A 114 -45.57 -52.27 -41.27
CA LYS A 114 -44.96 -53.07 -40.21
C LYS A 114 -43.78 -53.93 -40.72
N GLN A 115 -43.78 -54.34 -41.99
CA GLN A 115 -42.62 -55.02 -42.59
C GLN A 115 -41.42 -54.08 -42.74
N GLU A 116 -41.65 -52.83 -43.12
CA GLU A 116 -40.60 -51.80 -43.18
C GLU A 116 -40.13 -51.37 -41.79
N ALA A 117 -41.02 -51.35 -40.79
CA ALA A 117 -40.67 -51.05 -39.41
C ALA A 117 -39.53 -51.93 -38.87
N LYS A 118 -39.46 -53.18 -39.32
CA LYS A 118 -38.40 -54.12 -38.94
C LYS A 118 -37.00 -53.60 -39.28
N THR A 119 -36.84 -52.89 -40.40
CA THR A 119 -35.53 -52.32 -40.79
C THR A 119 -35.04 -51.27 -39.80
N PHE A 120 -35.95 -50.48 -39.23
CA PHE A 120 -35.63 -49.47 -38.22
C PHE A 120 -35.36 -50.08 -36.84
N VAL A 121 -36.06 -51.18 -36.50
CA VAL A 121 -35.84 -51.94 -35.26
C VAL A 121 -34.50 -52.67 -35.30
N ASP A 122 -34.20 -53.35 -36.41
CA ASP A 122 -32.93 -54.06 -36.61
C ASP A 122 -31.72 -53.09 -36.60
N ALA A 123 -31.93 -51.86 -37.06
CA ALA A 123 -30.95 -50.78 -36.99
C ALA A 123 -30.85 -50.11 -35.60
N GLY A 124 -31.71 -50.49 -34.64
CA GLY A 124 -31.68 -50.00 -33.25
C GLY A 124 -32.34 -48.63 -33.02
N TYR A 125 -33.12 -48.12 -33.98
CA TYR A 125 -33.81 -46.84 -33.85
C TYR A 125 -35.14 -46.93 -33.08
N PHE A 126 -35.74 -48.11 -33.00
CA PHE A 126 -36.93 -48.41 -32.20
C PHE A 126 -36.73 -49.74 -31.49
N GLY A 127 -37.30 -49.90 -30.29
CA GLY A 127 -37.20 -51.11 -29.48
C GLY A 127 -38.01 -52.27 -30.04
N ASP A 128 -39.15 -52.00 -30.66
CA ASP A 128 -39.96 -52.99 -31.37
C ASP A 128 -40.81 -52.37 -32.51
N GLU A 129 -41.37 -53.23 -33.36
CA GLU A 129 -42.20 -52.79 -34.50
C GLU A 129 -43.48 -52.05 -34.03
N ASP A 130 -44.01 -52.38 -32.85
CA ASP A 130 -45.21 -51.74 -32.31
C ASP A 130 -44.92 -50.32 -31.80
N GLU A 131 -43.71 -50.06 -31.32
CA GLU A 131 -43.21 -48.72 -30.99
C GLU A 131 -43.13 -47.83 -32.23
N PHE A 132 -42.56 -48.32 -33.34
CA PHE A 132 -42.56 -47.60 -34.62
C PHE A 132 -43.99 -47.28 -35.09
N ILE A 133 -44.89 -48.27 -35.04
CA ILE A 133 -46.30 -48.06 -35.45
C ILE A 133 -47.01 -47.07 -34.52
N ARG A 134 -46.67 -47.07 -33.21
CA ARG A 134 -47.20 -46.09 -32.25
C ARG A 134 -46.69 -44.69 -32.58
N PHE A 135 -45.40 -44.52 -32.87
CA PHE A 135 -44.83 -43.27 -33.35
C PHE A 135 -45.56 -42.79 -34.61
N TRP A 136 -45.71 -43.68 -35.60
CA TRP A 136 -46.37 -43.38 -36.87
C TRP A 136 -47.81 -42.89 -36.69
N LYS A 137 -48.58 -43.53 -35.81
CA LYS A 137 -50.00 -43.20 -35.56
C LYS A 137 -50.21 -41.97 -34.68
N THR A 138 -49.34 -41.74 -33.71
CA THR A 138 -49.61 -40.78 -32.61
C THR A 138 -48.65 -39.60 -32.56
N SER A 139 -47.42 -39.78 -33.05
CA SER A 139 -46.34 -38.80 -32.88
C SER A 139 -45.91 -38.15 -34.19
N ARG A 140 -46.10 -38.81 -35.34
CA ARG A 140 -45.73 -38.31 -36.68
C ARG A 140 -46.29 -36.92 -37.00
N ASP A 141 -47.60 -36.76 -36.90
CA ASP A 141 -48.27 -35.49 -37.22
C ASP A 141 -47.94 -34.42 -36.16
N ARG A 142 -47.70 -34.84 -34.91
CA ARG A 142 -47.20 -33.96 -33.85
C ARG A 142 -45.81 -33.43 -34.17
N VAL A 143 -44.89 -34.25 -34.71
CA VAL A 143 -43.56 -33.79 -35.16
C VAL A 143 -43.67 -32.75 -36.27
N LYS A 144 -44.56 -32.94 -37.26
CA LYS A 144 -44.82 -31.92 -38.28
C LYS A 144 -45.36 -30.63 -37.68
N TYR A 145 -46.33 -30.76 -36.79
CA TYR A 145 -46.97 -29.63 -36.12
C TYR A 145 -45.96 -28.84 -35.26
N ASP A 146 -45.16 -29.54 -34.45
CA ASP A 146 -44.17 -28.95 -33.56
C ASP A 146 -43.08 -28.24 -34.39
N LEU A 147 -42.58 -28.84 -35.47
CA LEU A 147 -41.60 -28.20 -36.36
C LEU A 147 -42.17 -26.97 -37.07
N THR A 148 -43.40 -27.08 -37.60
CA THR A 148 -44.05 -25.96 -38.29
C THR A 148 -44.30 -24.80 -37.32
N THR A 149 -44.81 -25.12 -36.13
CA THR A 149 -45.04 -24.14 -35.06
C THR A 149 -43.74 -23.49 -34.60
N ALA A 150 -42.66 -24.26 -34.46
CA ALA A 150 -41.35 -23.74 -34.08
C ALA A 150 -40.77 -22.81 -35.17
N ILE A 151 -40.90 -23.17 -36.45
CA ILE A 151 -40.44 -22.33 -37.57
C ILE A 151 -41.27 -21.04 -37.64
N GLU A 152 -42.60 -21.14 -37.50
CA GLU A 152 -43.47 -19.96 -37.42
C GLU A 152 -43.13 -19.08 -36.21
N SER A 153 -42.79 -19.68 -35.07
CA SER A 153 -42.32 -18.96 -33.89
C SER A 153 -40.99 -18.24 -34.16
N ASN A 154 -40.03 -18.91 -34.81
CA ASN A 154 -38.74 -18.31 -35.19
C ASN A 154 -38.92 -17.15 -36.19
N LYS A 155 -39.90 -17.25 -37.11
CA LYS A 155 -40.26 -16.15 -38.01
C LYS A 155 -40.85 -14.95 -37.28
N ARG A 156 -41.77 -15.18 -36.34
CA ARG A 156 -42.33 -14.11 -35.51
C ARG A 156 -41.27 -13.45 -34.65
N GLU A 157 -40.41 -14.26 -34.01
CA GLU A 157 -39.27 -13.77 -33.25
C GLU A 157 -38.33 -12.94 -34.13
N ASN A 158 -38.07 -13.38 -35.36
CA ASN A 158 -37.31 -12.60 -36.32
C ASN A 158 -37.97 -11.25 -36.68
N GLU A 159 -39.26 -11.25 -37.02
CA GLU A 159 -39.99 -10.02 -37.33
C GLU A 159 -39.96 -9.03 -36.15
N ASP A 160 -40.03 -9.53 -34.92
CA ASP A 160 -39.95 -8.70 -33.72
C ASP A 160 -38.53 -8.16 -33.49
N ILE A 161 -37.48 -8.95 -33.73
CA ILE A 161 -36.08 -8.51 -33.72
C ILE A 161 -35.83 -7.43 -34.78
N GLU A 162 -36.31 -7.61 -36.01
CA GLU A 162 -36.08 -6.64 -37.09
C GLU A 162 -36.81 -5.32 -36.83
N LYS A 163 -38.07 -5.36 -36.35
CA LYS A 163 -38.79 -4.14 -35.92
C LYS A 163 -38.03 -3.38 -34.85
N LEU A 164 -37.49 -4.11 -33.87
CA LEU A 164 -36.75 -3.55 -32.76
C LEU A 164 -35.42 -2.91 -33.20
N TYR A 165 -34.69 -3.58 -34.08
CA TYR A 165 -33.44 -3.08 -34.62
C TYR A 165 -33.63 -1.87 -35.54
N ASN A 166 -34.68 -1.87 -36.36
CA ASN A 166 -35.08 -0.70 -37.13
C ASN A 166 -35.42 0.47 -36.19
N THR A 167 -36.18 0.23 -35.12
CA THR A 167 -36.51 1.26 -34.11
C THR A 167 -35.25 1.86 -33.48
N PHE A 168 -34.23 1.05 -33.20
CA PHE A 168 -32.96 1.55 -32.64
C PHE A 168 -32.11 2.31 -33.67
N GLN A 169 -32.12 1.89 -34.94
CA GLN A 169 -31.40 2.56 -36.03
C GLN A 169 -32.06 3.88 -36.46
N GLU A 170 -33.38 4.00 -36.34
CA GLU A 170 -34.12 5.24 -36.61
C GLU A 170 -33.77 6.36 -35.62
N ILE A 171 -33.15 6.05 -34.47
CA ILE A 171 -32.63 7.06 -33.54
C ILE A 171 -31.23 7.48 -34.01
N ASP A 172 -31.19 8.59 -34.75
CA ASP A 172 -29.94 9.23 -35.18
C ASP A 172 -29.11 9.71 -33.97
N GLU A 173 -27.80 9.92 -34.18
CA GLU A 173 -26.92 10.44 -33.12
C GLU A 173 -27.39 11.80 -32.57
N ASP A 174 -28.01 12.61 -33.42
CA ASP A 174 -28.58 13.92 -33.06
C ASP A 174 -29.86 13.80 -32.20
N ASP A 175 -30.57 12.68 -32.28
CA ASP A 175 -31.77 12.37 -31.49
C ASP A 175 -31.45 11.55 -30.23
N ALA A 176 -30.21 11.11 -30.06
CA ALA A 176 -29.76 10.40 -28.87
C ALA A 176 -29.68 11.34 -27.66
N LEU A 177 -29.87 10.77 -26.45
CA LEU A 177 -29.80 11.55 -25.22
C LEU A 177 -28.39 12.14 -25.03
N ALA A 178 -28.29 13.46 -24.88
CA ALA A 178 -27.00 14.13 -24.68
C ALA A 178 -26.22 13.54 -23.48
N TYR A 179 -24.89 13.43 -23.60
CA TYR A 179 -24.03 12.97 -22.52
C TYR A 179 -22.68 13.71 -22.49
N THR A 180 -21.94 13.53 -21.41
CA THR A 180 -20.60 14.12 -21.23
C THR A 180 -19.50 13.16 -21.68
N GLU A 181 -18.33 13.68 -22.04
CA GLU A 181 -17.16 12.84 -22.33
C GLU A 181 -16.79 11.96 -21.11
N PHE A 182 -16.29 10.76 -21.40
CA PHE A 182 -15.81 9.84 -20.38
C PHE A 182 -14.52 10.36 -19.70
N VAL A 183 -14.60 10.60 -18.40
CA VAL A 183 -13.45 11.02 -17.59
C VAL A 183 -12.83 9.81 -16.89
N THR A 184 -11.67 9.37 -17.37
CA THR A 184 -10.91 8.25 -16.79
C THR A 184 -10.26 8.66 -15.45
N ASP A 185 -10.58 7.93 -14.37
CA ASP A 185 -9.95 8.13 -13.06
C ASP A 185 -8.93 7.03 -12.70
N ARG A 186 -9.01 5.88 -13.36
CA ARG A 186 -8.10 4.75 -13.20
C ARG A 186 -7.85 4.02 -14.51
N VAL A 187 -6.60 3.57 -14.67
CA VAL A 187 -6.17 2.70 -15.78
C VAL A 187 -5.50 1.47 -15.19
N THR A 188 -5.86 0.30 -15.70
CA THR A 188 -5.16 -0.96 -15.41
C THR A 188 -4.17 -1.20 -16.55
N ILE A 189 -2.91 -1.39 -16.20
CA ILE A 189 -1.86 -1.69 -17.16
C ILE A 189 -1.20 -3.02 -16.83
N GLU A 190 -0.69 -3.66 -17.87
CA GLU A 190 0.13 -4.86 -17.80
C GLU A 190 1.36 -4.67 -18.68
N PHE A 191 2.52 -5.14 -18.22
CA PHE A 191 3.76 -5.09 -18.97
C PHE A 191 4.72 -6.21 -18.56
N SER A 192 5.65 -6.53 -19.44
CA SER A 192 6.66 -7.56 -19.21
C SER A 192 7.92 -6.93 -18.61
N LEU A 193 8.47 -7.53 -17.57
CA LEU A 193 9.80 -7.22 -17.04
C LEU A 193 10.84 -8.05 -17.80
N GLU A 194 11.95 -7.43 -18.20
CA GLU A 194 13.08 -8.13 -18.85
C GLU A 194 13.89 -8.91 -17.80
N LEU A 195 13.28 -9.97 -17.30
CA LEU A 195 13.84 -10.90 -16.33
C LEU A 195 13.65 -12.32 -16.87
N HIS A 196 14.72 -13.10 -16.89
CA HIS A 196 14.75 -14.45 -17.43
C HIS A 196 15.22 -15.44 -16.36
N ASP A 197 14.79 -16.70 -16.47
CA ASP A 197 15.21 -17.81 -15.60
C ASP A 197 15.05 -17.54 -14.10
N ILE A 198 14.05 -16.73 -13.70
CA ILE A 198 13.86 -16.28 -12.32
C ILE A 198 12.46 -16.62 -11.81
N THR A 199 12.39 -17.04 -10.55
CA THR A 199 11.12 -17.36 -9.89
C THR A 199 10.62 -16.27 -8.95
N LEU A 200 9.34 -16.33 -8.57
CA LEU A 200 8.73 -15.36 -7.64
C LEU A 200 9.51 -15.19 -6.32
N LEU A 201 9.97 -16.27 -5.70
CA LEU A 201 10.75 -16.19 -4.45
C LEU A 201 12.16 -15.64 -4.66
N GLU A 202 12.73 -15.77 -5.87
CA GLU A 202 14.02 -15.13 -6.21
C GLU A 202 13.81 -13.64 -6.43
N ILE A 203 12.79 -13.25 -7.20
CA ILE A 203 12.39 -11.84 -7.32
C ILE A 203 12.20 -11.27 -5.92
N PHE A 204 11.35 -11.90 -5.11
CA PHE A 204 11.10 -11.52 -3.73
C PHE A 204 12.40 -11.38 -2.95
N ASN A 205 13.32 -12.36 -2.99
CA ASN A 205 14.61 -12.31 -2.31
C ASN A 205 15.42 -11.05 -2.63
N HIS A 206 15.47 -10.65 -3.90
CA HIS A 206 16.28 -9.52 -4.37
C HIS A 206 15.62 -8.14 -4.19
N LEU A 207 14.33 -8.08 -3.80
CA LEU A 207 13.68 -6.81 -3.52
C LEU A 207 14.29 -6.09 -2.30
N VAL A 208 14.50 -4.78 -2.46
CA VAL A 208 14.93 -3.86 -1.42
C VAL A 208 13.83 -2.82 -1.19
N MET A 209 13.12 -2.93 -0.06
CA MET A 209 12.01 -2.04 0.29
C MET A 209 12.49 -0.60 0.53
N ASN A 210 11.62 0.37 0.27
CA ASN A 210 11.86 1.79 0.51
C ASN A 210 10.56 2.51 0.92
N GLU A 211 10.59 3.80 1.22
CA GLU A 211 9.39 4.55 1.66
C GLU A 211 8.27 4.58 0.62
N ALA A 212 8.62 4.49 -0.68
CA ALA A 212 7.64 4.46 -1.76
C ALA A 212 6.99 3.09 -1.93
N VAL A 213 7.72 2.02 -1.64
CA VAL A 213 7.25 0.63 -1.72
C VAL A 213 7.67 -0.10 -0.44
N PRO A 214 6.93 0.12 0.67
CA PRO A 214 7.37 -0.33 1.99
C PRO A 214 6.98 -1.77 2.31
N PHE A 215 6.19 -2.43 1.45
CA PHE A 215 5.60 -3.73 1.73
C PHE A 215 5.53 -4.63 0.49
N ALA A 216 5.87 -5.91 0.68
CA ALA A 216 5.71 -6.98 -0.30
C ALA A 216 5.28 -8.30 0.37
N THR A 217 4.49 -9.13 -0.31
CA THR A 217 4.10 -10.47 0.15
C THR A 217 4.13 -11.51 -0.99
N CYS A 218 4.59 -12.72 -0.67
CA CYS A 218 4.67 -13.86 -1.59
C CYS A 218 4.82 -15.19 -0.81
N LYS A 219 3.94 -16.17 -1.04
CA LYS A 219 3.98 -17.52 -0.46
C LYS A 219 4.18 -17.55 1.05
N ASP A 220 3.32 -16.86 1.80
CA ASP A 220 3.39 -16.64 3.26
C ASP A 220 4.61 -15.87 3.76
N TYR A 221 5.49 -15.39 2.88
CA TYR A 221 6.60 -14.50 3.24
C TYR A 221 6.22 -13.04 3.06
N PHE A 222 6.56 -12.24 4.06
CA PHE A 222 6.31 -10.80 4.08
C PHE A 222 7.62 -10.04 4.20
N LYS A 223 7.79 -9.02 3.36
CA LYS A 223 8.90 -8.05 3.43
C LYS A 223 8.33 -6.69 3.81
N ILE A 224 8.81 -6.15 4.92
CA ILE A 224 8.31 -4.88 5.47
C ILE A 224 9.51 -3.96 5.73
N LEU A 225 9.44 -2.72 5.27
CA LEU A 225 10.37 -1.66 5.66
C LEU A 225 10.30 -1.45 7.19
N LYS A 226 11.44 -1.46 7.89
CA LYS A 226 11.45 -1.50 9.37
C LYS A 226 10.69 -0.35 10.05
N ASP A 227 10.74 0.84 9.47
CA ASP A 227 10.06 2.03 10.02
C ASP A 227 8.61 2.18 9.53
N PHE A 228 8.11 1.22 8.77
CA PHE A 228 6.74 1.20 8.26
C PHE A 228 5.89 0.19 9.05
N ILE A 229 4.74 0.66 9.53
CA ILE A 229 3.74 -0.17 10.20
C ILE A 229 2.59 -0.41 9.21
N PRO A 230 2.48 -1.60 8.59
CA PRO A 230 1.36 -1.90 7.72
C PRO A 230 0.03 -1.97 8.51
N PRO A 231 -1.11 -1.69 7.86
CA PRO A 231 -2.41 -2.04 8.41
C PRO A 231 -2.59 -3.57 8.43
N GLU A 232 -3.41 -4.06 9.35
CA GLU A 232 -3.65 -5.51 9.54
C GLU A 232 -4.22 -6.16 8.27
N GLU A 233 -5.04 -5.43 7.51
CA GLU A 233 -5.61 -5.86 6.23
C GLU A 233 -4.56 -6.16 5.14
N TRP A 234 -3.29 -5.81 5.34
CA TRP A 234 -2.21 -6.16 4.39
C TRP A 234 -1.53 -7.50 4.72
N ALA A 235 -1.83 -8.12 5.87
CA ALA A 235 -1.23 -9.39 6.29
C ALA A 235 -1.76 -10.62 5.50
N GLU A 236 -2.54 -10.40 4.44
CA GLU A 236 -3.02 -11.47 3.57
C GLU A 236 -1.90 -12.03 2.69
N SER A 237 -1.80 -13.35 2.66
CA SER A 237 -0.82 -14.07 1.84
C SER A 237 -1.34 -14.34 0.43
N VAL A 238 -0.41 -14.42 -0.52
CA VAL A 238 -0.67 -14.71 -1.93
C VAL A 238 0.27 -15.82 -2.41
N GLU A 239 -0.28 -16.86 -3.02
CA GLU A 239 0.50 -18.04 -3.43
C GLU A 239 1.08 -17.92 -4.84
N ASP A 240 0.27 -17.46 -5.79
CA ASP A 240 0.58 -17.56 -7.23
C ASP A 240 1.24 -16.30 -7.80
N HIS A 241 1.41 -15.25 -6.98
CA HIS A 241 2.00 -13.98 -7.41
C HIS A 241 2.71 -13.28 -6.26
N LEU A 242 3.51 -12.27 -6.59
CA LEU A 242 4.08 -11.32 -5.67
C LEU A 242 3.17 -10.09 -5.62
N LEU A 243 2.73 -9.69 -4.44
CA LEU A 243 1.93 -8.48 -4.23
C LEU A 243 2.78 -7.40 -3.56
N LEU A 244 2.75 -6.19 -4.12
CA LEU A 244 3.52 -5.03 -3.70
C LEU A 244 2.60 -3.83 -3.45
N LYS A 245 2.91 -3.02 -2.44
CA LYS A 245 2.17 -1.80 -2.12
C LYS A 245 2.97 -0.57 -2.54
N VAL A 246 2.58 0.10 -3.62
CA VAL A 246 3.32 1.20 -4.24
C VAL A 246 2.60 2.53 -4.07
N ASN A 247 3.29 3.53 -3.51
CA ASN A 247 2.74 4.85 -3.26
C ASN A 247 2.44 5.63 -4.55
N SER A 248 1.20 6.11 -4.71
CA SER A 248 0.79 6.83 -5.92
C SER A 248 0.96 8.34 -5.89
N LYS A 249 1.32 8.95 -4.76
CA LYS A 249 1.45 10.42 -4.62
C LYS A 249 2.81 10.91 -5.06
N ARG A 250 2.86 12.13 -5.62
CA ARG A 250 4.15 12.78 -5.94
C ARG A 250 5.04 12.94 -4.71
N LYS A 251 4.46 13.38 -3.59
CA LYS A 251 5.16 13.54 -2.30
C LYS A 251 4.77 12.45 -1.31
N ILE A 252 5.73 11.63 -0.91
CA ILE A 252 5.51 10.50 0.01
C ILE A 252 5.13 11.00 1.40
N SER A 253 5.74 12.09 1.88
CA SER A 253 5.48 12.68 3.20
C SER A 253 4.03 13.10 3.47
N GLU A 254 3.24 13.32 2.41
CA GLU A 254 1.83 13.74 2.51
C GLU A 254 0.86 12.55 2.32
N SER A 255 1.39 11.33 2.18
CA SER A 255 0.61 10.14 1.81
C SER A 255 -0.11 9.52 2.99
N LYS A 256 -1.30 8.99 2.71
CA LYS A 256 -2.10 8.15 3.62
C LYS A 256 -2.00 6.70 3.18
N LEU A 257 -2.37 5.76 4.04
CA LEU A 257 -2.35 4.32 3.72
C LEU A 257 -3.15 3.96 2.45
N LYS A 258 -4.28 4.65 2.21
CA LYS A 258 -5.11 4.49 0.99
C LYS A 258 -4.45 4.95 -0.32
N ASP A 259 -3.33 5.67 -0.24
CA ASP A 259 -2.59 6.15 -1.41
C ASP A 259 -1.55 5.13 -1.90
N TYR A 260 -1.39 3.99 -1.21
CA TYR A 260 -0.61 2.86 -1.68
C TYR A 260 -1.51 1.94 -2.51
N ILE A 261 -1.06 1.63 -3.72
CA ILE A 261 -1.80 0.81 -4.68
C ILE A 261 -1.11 -0.53 -4.88
N ASP A 262 -1.91 -1.55 -5.14
CA ASP A 262 -1.48 -2.91 -5.35
C ASP A 262 -0.86 -3.08 -6.74
N VAL A 263 0.35 -3.63 -6.75
CA VAL A 263 1.05 -4.11 -7.95
C VAL A 263 1.26 -5.61 -7.80
N GLN A 264 0.82 -6.37 -8.79
CA GLN A 264 0.98 -7.81 -8.85
C GLN A 264 2.06 -8.17 -9.84
N VAL A 265 2.97 -9.06 -9.46
CA VAL A 265 4.00 -9.60 -10.34
C VAL A 265 3.84 -11.11 -10.41
N LYS A 266 3.72 -11.64 -11.62
CA LYS A 266 3.55 -13.06 -11.93
C LYS A 266 4.72 -13.55 -12.77
N VAL A 267 4.96 -14.85 -12.70
CA VAL A 267 5.87 -15.55 -13.62
C VAL A 267 5.01 -16.56 -14.37
N GLU A 268 4.84 -16.35 -15.68
CA GLU A 268 4.00 -17.17 -16.55
C GLU A 268 4.85 -17.81 -17.65
N GLY A 269 4.46 -18.98 -18.16
CA GLY A 269 5.20 -19.72 -19.20
C GLY A 269 5.75 -21.06 -18.71
N ASP A 270 6.10 -21.91 -19.67
CA ASP A 270 6.77 -23.19 -19.40
C ASP A 270 8.23 -22.97 -18.99
N ILE A 271 8.81 -23.97 -18.33
CA ILE A 271 10.18 -23.91 -17.81
C ILE A 271 11.19 -23.70 -18.95
N GLY A 272 11.89 -22.57 -18.95
CA GLY A 272 12.82 -22.13 -20.00
C GLY A 272 12.27 -21.05 -20.96
N GLU A 273 10.98 -20.73 -20.86
CA GLU A 273 10.31 -19.67 -21.63
C GLU A 273 9.54 -18.70 -20.72
N GLU A 274 9.88 -18.67 -19.42
CA GLU A 274 9.14 -17.86 -18.44
C GLU A 274 9.22 -16.36 -18.75
N GLN A 275 8.06 -15.71 -18.68
CA GLN A 275 7.92 -14.27 -18.73
C GLN A 275 7.45 -13.73 -17.38
N VAL A 276 8.10 -12.66 -16.93
CA VAL A 276 7.71 -11.96 -15.71
C VAL A 276 6.75 -10.83 -16.07
N ILE A 277 5.50 -10.93 -15.63
CA ILE A 277 4.44 -9.98 -15.97
C ILE A 277 4.07 -9.17 -14.73
N ALA A 278 4.07 -7.84 -14.86
CA ALA A 278 3.62 -6.92 -13.83
C ALA A 278 2.28 -6.30 -14.23
N ALA A 279 1.30 -6.34 -13.32
CA ALA A 279 -0.02 -5.74 -13.49
C ALA A 279 -0.31 -4.74 -12.36
N MET A 280 -0.81 -3.56 -12.70
CA MET A 280 -1.08 -2.49 -11.74
C MET A 280 -2.26 -1.60 -12.12
N LYS A 281 -2.96 -1.07 -11.12
CA LYS A 281 -4.07 -0.12 -11.30
C LYS A 281 -3.62 1.28 -10.91
N ILE A 282 -3.45 2.17 -11.88
CA ILE A 282 -2.90 3.51 -11.67
C ILE A 282 -4.04 4.53 -11.55
N ASN A 283 -4.01 5.38 -10.52
CA ASN A 283 -4.94 6.50 -10.38
C ASN A 283 -4.46 7.69 -11.24
N THR A 284 -5.24 8.11 -12.24
CA THR A 284 -4.90 9.20 -13.17
C THR A 284 -5.30 10.59 -12.68
N ILE A 285 -5.93 10.67 -11.51
CA ILE A 285 -6.42 11.91 -10.90
C ILE A 285 -5.25 12.89 -10.58
N PRO A 286 -5.42 14.22 -10.79
CA PRO A 286 -4.42 15.22 -10.42
C PRO A 286 -3.88 15.09 -8.99
N GLY A 287 -2.55 15.16 -8.84
CA GLY A 287 -1.83 14.97 -7.57
C GLY A 287 -1.20 13.59 -7.40
N ASN A 288 -1.59 12.61 -8.22
CA ASN A 288 -0.90 11.32 -8.32
C ASN A 288 0.24 11.37 -9.36
N LEU A 289 1.09 10.35 -9.34
CA LEU A 289 2.14 10.14 -10.34
C LEU A 289 1.53 9.83 -11.70
N LYS A 290 2.21 10.28 -12.75
CA LYS A 290 1.91 9.81 -14.11
C LYS A 290 2.33 8.35 -14.25
N ARG A 291 1.80 7.66 -15.28
CA ARG A 291 2.07 6.25 -15.56
C ARG A 291 3.55 5.90 -15.48
N ASP A 292 4.39 6.56 -16.27
CA ASP A 292 5.80 6.20 -16.38
C ASP A 292 6.56 6.51 -15.08
N GLU A 293 6.22 7.61 -14.39
CA GLU A 293 6.78 7.93 -13.06
C GLU A 293 6.42 6.87 -12.01
N PHE A 294 5.20 6.33 -12.09
CA PHE A 294 4.73 5.26 -11.20
C PHE A 294 5.45 3.94 -11.47
N ILE A 295 5.66 3.58 -12.75
CA ILE A 295 6.46 2.40 -13.13
C ILE A 295 7.90 2.55 -12.62
N GLN A 296 8.54 3.71 -12.81
CA GLN A 296 9.89 3.95 -12.30
C GLN A 296 9.98 3.84 -10.77
N ARG A 297 8.96 4.33 -10.06
CA ARG A 297 8.87 4.15 -8.61
C ARG A 297 8.75 2.67 -8.23
N PHE A 298 7.93 1.89 -8.94
CA PHE A 298 7.83 0.45 -8.75
C PHE A 298 9.18 -0.25 -9.03
N LEU A 299 9.89 0.10 -10.10
CA LEU A 299 11.18 -0.49 -10.45
C LEU A 299 12.30 -0.14 -9.45
N SER A 300 12.13 0.93 -8.66
CA SER A 300 13.14 1.40 -7.69
C SER A 300 13.54 0.38 -6.61
N ILE A 301 12.74 -0.67 -6.37
CA ILE A 301 13.04 -1.73 -5.39
C ILE A 301 13.79 -2.93 -5.99
N PHE A 302 13.95 -2.99 -7.32
CA PHE A 302 14.61 -4.11 -8.01
C PHE A 302 16.13 -3.98 -8.06
N GLN A 303 16.72 -3.07 -7.28
CA GLN A 303 18.17 -2.81 -7.26
C GLN A 303 19.02 -4.07 -7.02
N GLY A 304 18.50 -5.05 -6.28
CA GLY A 304 19.18 -6.33 -6.05
C GLY A 304 19.31 -7.24 -7.28
N LEU A 305 18.60 -6.93 -8.37
CA LEU A 305 18.66 -7.59 -9.68
C LEU A 305 19.39 -6.73 -10.74
N GLY A 306 19.87 -5.54 -10.38
CA GLY A 306 20.43 -4.57 -11.32
C GLY A 306 19.38 -3.68 -11.96
N ASN A 307 19.71 -3.11 -13.13
CA ASN A 307 18.77 -2.26 -13.88
C ASN A 307 17.76 -3.13 -14.62
N VAL A 308 16.53 -3.19 -14.10
CA VAL A 308 15.42 -3.92 -14.72
C VAL A 308 14.67 -3.00 -15.69
N SER A 309 14.63 -3.41 -16.96
CA SER A 309 13.84 -2.79 -18.04
C SER A 309 12.47 -3.47 -18.18
N TYR A 310 11.57 -2.82 -18.93
CA TYR A 310 10.24 -3.33 -19.21
C TYR A 310 9.83 -3.11 -20.67
N THR A 311 8.95 -3.98 -21.17
CA THR A 311 8.43 -3.97 -22.54
C THR A 311 6.92 -4.27 -22.56
N ASN A 312 6.28 -4.18 -23.73
CA ASN A 312 4.89 -4.60 -23.96
C ASN A 312 3.86 -3.96 -23.02
N VAL A 313 3.97 -2.66 -22.76
CA VAL A 313 2.97 -1.93 -21.95
C VAL A 313 1.64 -1.89 -22.69
N LYS A 314 0.64 -2.59 -22.16
CA LYS A 314 -0.74 -2.61 -22.65
C LYS A 314 -1.70 -2.14 -21.57
N GLU A 315 -2.70 -1.36 -21.97
CA GLU A 315 -3.83 -1.03 -21.11
C GLU A 315 -4.84 -2.18 -21.20
N THR A 316 -5.19 -2.76 -20.06
CA THR A 316 -6.09 -3.93 -19.95
C THR A 316 -7.42 -3.60 -19.30
N GLY A 317 -7.61 -2.35 -18.90
CA GLY A 317 -8.90 -1.86 -18.47
C GLY A 317 -8.91 -0.41 -18.04
N VAL A 318 -10.08 0.22 -18.17
CA VAL A 318 -10.33 1.60 -17.77
C VAL A 318 -11.50 1.70 -16.79
N SER A 319 -11.43 2.67 -15.89
CA SER A 319 -12.53 3.04 -15.00
C SER A 319 -12.67 4.56 -14.98
N GLY A 320 -13.89 5.04 -14.77
CA GLY A 320 -14.18 6.47 -14.82
C GLY A 320 -15.66 6.75 -14.72
N ASN A 321 -16.06 7.99 -15.02
CA ASN A 321 -17.45 8.41 -14.95
C ASN A 321 -17.83 9.26 -16.17
N PHE A 322 -19.11 9.20 -16.50
CA PHE A 322 -19.80 10.13 -17.40
C PHE A 322 -21.25 10.34 -16.93
N TYR A 323 -21.92 11.31 -17.55
CA TYR A 323 -23.19 11.86 -17.05
C TYR A 323 -24.22 12.03 -18.18
N PHE A 324 -25.49 11.77 -17.87
CA PHE A 324 -26.67 12.10 -18.69
C PHE A 324 -27.55 13.16 -17.98
N PRO A 325 -28.00 14.22 -18.66
CA PRO A 325 -28.77 15.33 -18.10
C PRO A 325 -30.26 15.00 -17.95
N ALA A 326 -30.95 15.79 -17.11
CA ALA A 326 -32.42 15.94 -17.02
C ALA A 326 -33.29 14.69 -16.77
N GLU A 327 -32.70 13.51 -16.74
CA GLU A 327 -33.42 12.23 -16.64
C GLU A 327 -33.41 11.66 -15.22
N ARG A 328 -34.51 10.99 -14.85
CA ARG A 328 -34.59 10.09 -13.70
C ARG A 328 -34.92 8.69 -14.21
N ILE A 329 -34.15 7.71 -13.75
CA ILE A 329 -34.46 6.31 -14.04
C ILE A 329 -35.27 5.75 -12.88
N ASN A 330 -36.50 5.32 -13.15
CA ASN A 330 -37.19 4.43 -12.24
C ASN A 330 -36.54 3.06 -12.37
N THR A 331 -35.86 2.61 -11.31
CA THR A 331 -35.12 1.34 -11.33
C THR A 331 -36.01 0.15 -11.61
N TYR A 332 -37.30 0.20 -11.26
CA TYR A 332 -38.25 -0.88 -11.54
C TYR A 332 -38.65 -0.91 -13.01
N VAL A 333 -38.95 0.25 -13.61
CA VAL A 333 -39.27 0.34 -15.05
C VAL A 333 -38.06 -0.06 -15.89
N PHE A 334 -36.86 0.37 -15.49
CA PHE A 334 -35.64 -0.03 -16.19
C PHE A 334 -35.36 -1.53 -16.03
N SER A 335 -35.61 -2.10 -14.87
CA SER A 335 -35.46 -3.55 -14.65
C SER A 335 -36.49 -4.35 -15.44
N ASP A 336 -37.73 -3.86 -15.54
CA ASP A 336 -38.77 -4.45 -16.37
C ASP A 336 -38.33 -4.52 -17.85
N LEU A 337 -37.80 -3.42 -18.39
CA LEU A 337 -37.23 -3.41 -19.73
C LEU A 337 -36.09 -4.41 -19.87
N VAL A 338 -35.14 -4.44 -18.93
CA VAL A 338 -34.04 -5.41 -18.96
C VAL A 338 -34.52 -6.86 -18.89
N MET A 339 -35.66 -7.14 -18.25
CA MET A 339 -36.22 -8.50 -18.14
C MET A 339 -37.12 -8.88 -19.31
N ASN A 340 -37.91 -7.95 -19.81
CA ASN A 340 -39.06 -8.22 -20.68
C ASN A 340 -38.94 -7.60 -22.07
N ASN A 341 -38.06 -6.61 -22.27
CA ASN A 341 -37.76 -6.05 -23.58
C ASN A 341 -36.50 -6.73 -24.16
N GLN A 342 -36.66 -7.40 -25.31
CA GLN A 342 -35.62 -8.18 -25.97
C GLN A 342 -34.35 -7.36 -26.32
N LEU A 343 -34.50 -6.03 -26.47
CA LEU A 343 -33.40 -5.11 -26.73
C LEU A 343 -32.50 -4.95 -25.51
N PHE A 344 -33.12 -4.71 -24.36
CA PHE A 344 -32.41 -4.48 -23.14
C PHE A 344 -31.87 -5.80 -22.58
N SER A 345 -32.63 -6.89 -22.65
CA SER A 345 -32.22 -8.20 -22.12
C SER A 345 -31.06 -8.83 -22.88
N SER A 346 -30.91 -8.53 -24.18
CA SER A 346 -29.78 -9.01 -24.99
C SER A 346 -28.46 -8.27 -24.71
N LEU A 347 -28.53 -7.01 -24.26
CA LEU A 347 -27.36 -6.16 -24.05
C LEU A 347 -26.99 -5.97 -22.57
N ILE A 348 -27.99 -5.93 -21.68
CA ILE A 348 -27.83 -5.51 -20.29
C ILE A 348 -28.26 -6.65 -19.38
N ASN A 349 -27.42 -6.97 -18.40
CA ASN A 349 -27.78 -7.79 -17.25
C ASN A 349 -27.72 -6.96 -15.99
N ILE A 350 -28.71 -7.09 -15.11
CA ILE A 350 -28.68 -6.49 -13.78
C ILE A 350 -28.04 -7.48 -12.81
N ASP A 351 -26.98 -7.05 -12.15
CA ASP A 351 -26.29 -7.87 -11.16
C ASP A 351 -26.88 -7.66 -9.76
N GLU A 352 -27.67 -8.65 -9.33
CA GLU A 352 -28.36 -8.69 -8.04
C GLU A 352 -27.67 -9.58 -6.98
N SER A 353 -26.46 -10.07 -7.25
CA SER A 353 -25.75 -11.13 -6.49
C SER A 353 -25.73 -10.99 -4.97
N ASN A 354 -25.84 -9.77 -4.43
CA ASN A 354 -25.92 -9.51 -2.99
C ASN A 354 -27.34 -9.20 -2.49
N LYS A 355 -28.11 -8.35 -3.19
CA LYS A 355 -29.48 -7.89 -2.85
C LYS A 355 -30.17 -7.36 -4.12
N ALA A 356 -31.47 -7.64 -4.27
CA ALA A 356 -32.30 -7.16 -5.38
C ALA A 356 -32.51 -5.63 -5.37
N THR A 357 -32.65 -5.01 -4.21
CA THR A 357 -32.72 -3.55 -4.08
C THR A 357 -31.47 -3.01 -3.38
N LYS A 358 -30.68 -2.22 -4.11
CA LYS A 358 -29.48 -1.57 -3.62
C LYS A 358 -29.74 -0.08 -3.44
N LYS A 359 -29.41 0.45 -2.25
CA LYS A 359 -29.33 1.89 -2.01
C LYS A 359 -27.86 2.27 -1.85
N ASP A 360 -27.42 3.34 -2.49
CA ASP A 360 -26.09 3.90 -2.27
C ASP A 360 -25.95 4.29 -0.78
N THR A 361 -24.94 3.73 -0.12
CA THR A 361 -24.68 3.92 1.31
C THR A 361 -24.40 5.37 1.71
N ALA A 362 -23.95 6.22 0.77
CA ALA A 362 -23.63 7.62 1.04
C ALA A 362 -24.81 8.58 0.82
N SER A 363 -25.69 8.29 -0.14
CA SER A 363 -26.79 9.17 -0.55
C SER A 363 -28.19 8.63 -0.25
N GLY A 364 -28.30 7.35 0.15
CA GLY A 364 -29.57 6.66 0.37
C GLY A 364 -30.36 6.35 -0.90
N GLN A 365 -29.80 6.64 -2.09
CA GLN A 365 -30.50 6.61 -3.37
C GLN A 365 -30.49 5.23 -4.02
N PRO A 366 -31.52 4.85 -4.83
CA PRO A 366 -31.49 3.63 -5.63
C PRO A 366 -30.23 3.56 -6.51
N TRP A 367 -29.49 2.46 -6.40
CA TRP A 367 -28.28 2.18 -7.16
C TRP A 367 -28.49 0.94 -8.02
N LEU A 368 -28.22 1.04 -9.33
CA LEU A 368 -28.30 -0.10 -10.25
C LEU A 368 -26.89 -0.51 -10.69
N HIS A 369 -26.57 -1.79 -10.57
CA HIS A 369 -25.32 -2.35 -11.11
C HIS A 369 -25.64 -3.16 -12.36
N ILE A 370 -25.10 -2.72 -13.49
CA ILE A 370 -25.34 -3.35 -14.79
C ILE A 370 -24.06 -3.94 -15.38
N ILE A 371 -24.24 -5.00 -16.15
CA ILE A 371 -23.24 -5.59 -17.02
C ILE A 371 -23.77 -5.44 -18.45
N PHE A 372 -23.11 -4.61 -19.24
CA PHE A 372 -23.37 -4.44 -20.66
C PHE A 372 -22.44 -5.37 -21.46
N ASN A 373 -22.99 -6.18 -22.36
CA ASN A 373 -22.24 -7.09 -23.21
C ASN A 373 -22.55 -6.80 -24.68
N HIS A 374 -21.53 -6.47 -25.46
CA HIS A 374 -21.68 -6.30 -26.91
C HIS A 374 -20.37 -6.66 -27.62
N PRO A 375 -20.40 -7.26 -28.83
CA PRO A 375 -19.18 -7.63 -29.56
C PRO A 375 -18.18 -6.47 -29.73
N ASN A 376 -18.67 -5.26 -30.02
CA ASN A 376 -17.81 -4.08 -30.24
C ASN A 376 -17.28 -3.42 -28.96
N THR A 377 -17.88 -3.69 -27.79
CA THR A 377 -17.45 -3.09 -26.51
C THR A 377 -16.84 -4.10 -25.55
N GLY A 378 -17.01 -5.40 -25.83
CA GLY A 378 -16.77 -6.48 -24.88
C GLY A 378 -17.75 -6.39 -23.71
N ARG A 379 -17.28 -6.82 -22.53
CA ARG A 379 -18.03 -6.75 -21.28
C ARG A 379 -17.69 -5.45 -20.53
N ILE A 380 -18.70 -4.61 -20.31
CA ILE A 380 -18.60 -3.39 -19.50
C ILE A 380 -19.43 -3.54 -18.24
N SER A 381 -18.82 -3.24 -17.09
CA SER A 381 -19.51 -3.18 -15.80
C SER A 381 -19.67 -1.72 -15.40
N ALA A 382 -20.92 -1.31 -15.13
CA ALA A 382 -21.25 0.07 -14.79
C ALA A 382 -22.25 0.17 -13.64
N GLY A 383 -22.14 1.23 -12.85
CA GLY A 383 -23.07 1.56 -11.77
C GLY A 383 -23.81 2.86 -12.06
N PHE A 384 -25.14 2.85 -11.94
CA PHE A 384 -25.99 4.02 -12.18
C PHE A 384 -26.42 4.62 -10.86
N THR A 385 -26.19 5.93 -10.69
CA THR A 385 -26.63 6.69 -9.51
C THR A 385 -27.34 7.97 -9.93
N GLN A 386 -28.45 8.29 -9.29
CA GLN A 386 -29.21 9.51 -9.56
C GLN A 386 -28.78 10.63 -8.61
N LYS A 387 -28.55 11.83 -9.16
CA LYS A 387 -28.07 12.99 -8.43
C LYS A 387 -28.72 14.26 -8.96
N GLN A 388 -28.61 15.38 -8.23
CA GLN A 388 -29.01 16.69 -8.75
C GLN A 388 -27.78 17.49 -9.19
N VAL A 389 -27.91 18.18 -10.32
CA VAL A 389 -26.85 19.01 -10.89
C VAL A 389 -26.52 20.14 -9.93
N ASN A 390 -25.39 19.97 -9.26
CA ASN A 390 -24.82 20.99 -8.41
C ASN A 390 -23.59 21.54 -9.12
N ARG A 391 -23.64 22.82 -9.53
CA ARG A 391 -22.51 23.48 -10.21
C ARG A 391 -21.28 23.68 -9.31
N SER A 392 -21.39 23.34 -8.02
CA SER A 392 -20.25 23.19 -7.12
C SER A 392 -19.50 21.86 -7.23
N ASP A 393 -20.09 20.84 -7.89
CA ASP A 393 -19.42 19.57 -8.16
C ASP A 393 -18.35 19.79 -9.24
N LYS A 394 -17.10 19.42 -8.93
CA LYS A 394 -15.95 19.58 -9.81
C LYS A 394 -16.18 18.92 -11.17
N ASN A 395 -16.91 17.80 -11.20
CA ASN A 395 -17.11 17.03 -12.43
C ASN A 395 -18.25 17.57 -13.31
N LEU A 396 -19.14 18.41 -12.77
CA LEU A 396 -20.25 19.05 -13.50
C LEU A 396 -20.06 20.55 -13.71
N ARG A 397 -18.93 21.09 -13.27
CA ARG A 397 -18.65 22.52 -13.39
C ARG A 397 -18.30 22.90 -14.82
N GLU A 398 -17.58 22.02 -15.52
CA GLU A 398 -17.09 22.23 -16.88
C GLU A 398 -18.07 21.71 -17.95
N THR A 399 -19.16 21.05 -17.53
CA THR A 399 -20.19 20.54 -18.44
C THR A 399 -21.11 21.67 -18.91
N ASP A 400 -21.71 21.51 -20.10
CA ASP A 400 -22.56 22.53 -20.72
C ASP A 400 -23.72 22.98 -19.77
N PRO A 401 -23.85 24.29 -19.46
CA PRO A 401 -24.90 24.86 -18.59
C PRO A 401 -26.30 24.87 -19.18
N GLU A 402 -26.43 24.77 -20.48
CA GLU A 402 -27.72 24.64 -21.17
C GLU A 402 -28.22 23.19 -21.09
N ILE A 403 -27.30 22.21 -21.17
CA ILE A 403 -27.63 20.78 -21.09
C ILE A 403 -27.79 20.32 -19.63
N PHE A 404 -26.86 20.67 -18.73
CA PHE A 404 -26.91 20.32 -17.30
C PHE A 404 -27.35 21.51 -16.44
N VAL A 405 -28.64 21.83 -16.46
CA VAL A 405 -29.17 23.00 -15.73
C VAL A 405 -29.04 22.82 -14.21
N HIS A 406 -28.59 23.85 -13.48
CA HIS A 406 -28.43 23.75 -12.02
C HIS A 406 -29.75 23.42 -11.31
N GLY A 407 -29.74 22.39 -10.46
CA GLY A 407 -30.90 21.93 -9.70
C GLY A 407 -31.75 20.87 -10.40
N THR A 408 -31.49 20.54 -11.68
CA THR A 408 -32.15 19.42 -12.36
C THR A 408 -31.52 18.08 -11.97
N PRO A 409 -32.26 16.96 -12.05
CA PRO A 409 -31.67 15.63 -11.88
C PRO A 409 -30.72 15.28 -13.04
N TYR A 410 -29.79 14.36 -12.79
CA TYR A 410 -28.93 13.75 -13.78
C TYR A 410 -28.55 12.33 -13.35
N ILE A 411 -28.21 11.48 -14.32
CA ILE A 411 -27.73 10.12 -14.09
C ILE A 411 -26.20 10.14 -14.14
N SER A 412 -25.56 9.67 -13.08
CA SER A 412 -24.14 9.42 -13.02
C SER A 412 -23.87 7.95 -13.32
N VAL A 413 -23.21 7.69 -14.44
CA VAL A 413 -22.77 6.35 -14.84
C VAL A 413 -21.30 6.21 -14.49
N ARG A 414 -21.02 5.33 -13.53
CA ARG A 414 -19.67 4.95 -13.14
C ARG A 414 -19.27 3.67 -13.86
N VAL A 415 -18.36 3.76 -14.81
CA VAL A 415 -17.74 2.58 -15.42
C VAL A 415 -16.75 1.99 -14.42
N LEU A 416 -17.07 0.81 -13.90
CA LEU A 416 -16.23 0.08 -12.96
C LEU A 416 -15.13 -0.69 -13.71
N ARG A 417 -15.48 -1.23 -14.88
CA ARG A 417 -14.55 -1.94 -15.76
C ARG A 417 -15.00 -1.81 -17.22
N GLY A 418 -14.18 -1.18 -18.04
CA GLY A 418 -14.25 -1.23 -19.51
C GLY A 418 -12.92 -1.74 -20.08
N TYR A 419 -12.94 -2.25 -21.32
CA TYR A 419 -11.75 -2.77 -22.00
C TYR A 419 -10.73 -1.66 -22.30
N ASP A 420 -11.17 -0.65 -23.04
CA ASP A 420 -10.42 0.56 -23.34
C ASP A 420 -11.38 1.76 -23.41
N ARG A 421 -10.83 2.95 -23.69
CA ARG A 421 -11.62 4.17 -23.82
C ARG A 421 -12.60 4.12 -24.99
N LYS A 422 -12.23 3.53 -26.12
CA LYS A 422 -13.07 3.44 -27.33
C LYS A 422 -14.31 2.58 -27.09
N ALA A 423 -14.14 1.44 -26.43
CA ALA A 423 -15.23 0.57 -26.02
C ALA A 423 -16.22 1.30 -25.10
N VAL A 424 -15.71 2.15 -24.19
CA VAL A 424 -16.57 2.98 -23.34
C VAL A 424 -17.31 4.03 -24.16
N GLU A 425 -16.67 4.70 -25.11
CA GLU A 425 -17.31 5.70 -25.99
C GLU A 425 -18.46 5.08 -26.81
N ILE A 426 -18.27 3.88 -27.38
CA ILE A 426 -19.34 3.13 -28.06
C ILE A 426 -20.48 2.79 -27.08
N PHE A 427 -20.15 2.40 -25.85
CA PHE A 427 -21.15 2.14 -24.82
C PHE A 427 -21.93 3.41 -24.41
N GLN A 428 -21.30 4.59 -24.39
CA GLN A 428 -22.00 5.84 -24.11
C GLN A 428 -23.10 6.10 -25.15
N LEU A 429 -22.79 5.92 -26.43
CA LEU A 429 -23.72 6.09 -27.54
C LEU A 429 -24.84 5.05 -27.55
N MET A 430 -24.52 3.77 -27.32
CA MET A 430 -25.55 2.72 -27.25
C MET A 430 -26.49 2.96 -26.07
N LEU A 431 -25.94 3.32 -24.91
CA LEU A 431 -26.73 3.61 -23.73
C LEU A 431 -27.58 4.88 -23.91
N SER A 432 -27.09 5.91 -24.61
CA SER A 432 -27.89 7.12 -24.88
C SER A 432 -29.14 6.81 -25.71
N LYS A 433 -29.02 5.96 -26.73
CA LYS A 433 -30.17 5.52 -27.55
C LYS A 433 -31.14 4.65 -26.73
N LEU A 434 -30.63 3.73 -25.90
CA LEU A 434 -31.46 2.92 -25.02
C LEU A 434 -32.27 3.78 -24.03
N LEU A 435 -31.69 4.86 -23.51
CA LEU A 435 -32.40 5.76 -22.60
C LEU A 435 -33.53 6.55 -23.30
N VAL A 436 -33.43 6.82 -24.60
CA VAL A 436 -34.54 7.39 -25.39
C VAL A 436 -35.71 6.40 -25.47
N ILE A 437 -35.42 5.13 -25.78
CA ILE A 437 -36.44 4.06 -25.84
C ILE A 437 -37.09 3.85 -24.46
N TYR A 438 -36.29 3.88 -23.39
CA TYR A 438 -36.79 3.87 -22.02
C TYR A 438 -37.82 4.99 -21.78
N GLY A 439 -37.53 6.22 -22.24
CA GLY A 439 -38.44 7.35 -22.12
C GLY A 439 -39.75 7.17 -22.89
N GLN A 440 -39.69 6.56 -24.08
CA GLN A 440 -40.87 6.28 -24.91
C GLN A 440 -41.78 5.23 -24.28
N GLN A 441 -41.23 4.19 -23.65
CA GLN A 441 -41.97 3.07 -23.06
C GLN A 441 -42.35 3.29 -21.58
N TYR A 442 -41.84 4.35 -20.94
CA TYR A 442 -42.02 4.61 -19.51
C TYR A 442 -43.49 4.60 -19.08
N ASN A 443 -44.34 5.41 -19.74
CA ASN A 443 -45.73 5.58 -19.33
C ASN A 443 -46.53 4.29 -19.51
N GLU A 444 -46.28 3.53 -20.58
CA GLU A 444 -46.97 2.27 -20.85
C GLU A 444 -46.70 1.24 -19.73
N ILE A 445 -45.44 1.10 -19.32
CA ILE A 445 -45.04 0.18 -18.25
C ILE A 445 -45.63 0.63 -16.91
N VAL A 446 -45.58 1.93 -16.62
CA VAL A 446 -46.17 2.49 -15.39
C VAL A 446 -47.69 2.21 -15.36
N GLU A 447 -48.42 2.54 -16.42
CA GLU A 447 -49.86 2.30 -16.54
C GLU A 447 -50.24 0.81 -16.44
N PHE A 448 -49.37 -0.10 -16.90
CA PHE A 448 -49.58 -1.53 -16.76
C PHE A 448 -49.51 -1.98 -15.29
N TYR A 449 -48.44 -1.59 -14.58
CA TYR A 449 -48.20 -2.02 -13.22
C TYR A 449 -49.03 -1.27 -12.17
N GLU A 450 -49.40 -0.01 -12.42
CA GLU A 450 -50.30 0.76 -11.56
C GLU A 450 -51.65 0.07 -11.34
N ARG A 451 -52.10 -0.78 -12.28
CA ARG A 451 -53.31 -1.61 -12.14
C ARG A 451 -53.24 -2.61 -11.00
N PHE A 452 -52.03 -3.01 -10.60
CA PHE A 452 -51.77 -4.03 -9.59
C PHE A 452 -51.13 -3.44 -8.33
N ILE A 453 -50.34 -2.38 -8.47
CA ILE A 453 -49.61 -1.71 -7.40
C ILE A 453 -50.00 -0.23 -7.44
N PRO A 454 -50.93 0.22 -6.57
CA PRO A 454 -51.23 1.64 -6.42
C PRO A 454 -49.93 2.41 -6.12
N ASP A 455 -49.72 3.55 -6.79
CA ASP A 455 -48.51 4.39 -6.70
C ASP A 455 -47.25 3.82 -7.39
N PHE A 456 -47.36 2.79 -8.23
CA PHE A 456 -46.24 2.34 -9.08
C PHE A 456 -45.81 3.48 -10.02
N GLY A 457 -44.51 3.75 -10.13
CA GLY A 457 -44.01 4.85 -10.96
C GLY A 457 -43.78 6.17 -10.21
N VAL A 458 -44.24 6.31 -8.96
CA VAL A 458 -43.98 7.50 -8.13
C VAL A 458 -42.52 7.52 -7.70
N VAL A 459 -41.73 8.42 -8.28
CA VAL A 459 -40.33 8.67 -7.88
C VAL A 459 -40.33 9.69 -6.74
N GLU A 460 -40.00 9.28 -5.52
CA GLU A 460 -39.88 10.19 -4.36
C GLU A 460 -39.05 11.44 -4.72
N GLU A 461 -39.57 12.63 -4.40
CA GLU A 461 -38.82 13.86 -4.54
C GLU A 461 -37.65 13.88 -3.56
N LEU A 462 -36.43 14.10 -4.07
CA LEU A 462 -35.24 14.21 -3.25
C LEU A 462 -35.38 15.40 -2.28
N GLU A 463 -35.29 15.16 -0.97
CA GLU A 463 -35.09 16.24 0.00
C GLU A 463 -33.76 16.95 -0.27
N VAL A 464 -33.84 18.19 -0.74
CA VAL A 464 -32.67 19.02 -1.06
C VAL A 464 -32.05 19.55 0.22
N VAL A 465 -30.87 19.04 0.60
CA VAL A 465 -29.98 19.77 1.52
C VAL A 465 -29.40 20.95 0.74
N SER A 466 -30.09 22.09 0.77
CA SER A 466 -29.61 23.32 0.13
C SER A 466 -28.36 23.86 0.87
N GLN A 467 -27.18 23.45 0.42
CA GLN A 467 -25.97 24.17 0.79
C GLN A 467 -25.96 25.50 0.02
N LYS A 468 -26.07 26.63 0.74
CA LYS A 468 -25.86 27.98 0.19
C LYS A 468 -24.57 27.98 -0.65
N SER A 469 -24.69 28.25 -1.95
CA SER A 469 -23.55 28.29 -2.86
C SER A 469 -22.57 29.39 -2.46
N LYS A 470 -21.33 29.01 -2.13
CA LYS A 470 -20.24 29.96 -1.91
C LYS A 470 -19.86 30.62 -3.24
N PRO A 471 -19.44 31.91 -3.27
CA PRO A 471 -18.97 32.59 -4.48
C PRO A 471 -17.83 31.86 -5.22
N GLU A 472 -17.01 31.13 -4.45
CA GLU A 472 -15.97 30.17 -4.84
C GLU A 472 -16.46 29.02 -5.73
N LEU A 473 -17.78 28.82 -5.84
CA LEU A 473 -18.43 27.75 -6.60
C LEU A 473 -19.06 28.27 -7.91
N ILE A 474 -19.29 29.57 -8.03
CA ILE A 474 -19.96 30.20 -9.19
C ILE A 474 -18.94 30.78 -10.18
N ALA A 475 -17.86 31.39 -9.70
CA ALA A 475 -16.77 31.88 -10.56
C ALA A 475 -15.39 31.47 -10.04
N PRO A 476 -15.05 30.18 -10.02
CA PRO A 476 -13.82 29.73 -9.33
C PRO A 476 -12.55 30.09 -10.10
N ASN A 477 -12.70 30.42 -11.39
CA ASN A 477 -11.83 31.29 -12.22
C ASN A 477 -11.21 32.45 -11.46
N ILE A 478 -12.07 33.11 -10.68
CA ILE A 478 -11.83 34.41 -10.04
C ILE A 478 -11.66 34.21 -8.53
N PHE A 479 -12.51 33.37 -7.91
CA PHE A 479 -12.50 33.04 -6.49
C PHE A 479 -11.67 31.77 -6.20
N VAL A 480 -10.37 31.82 -6.54
CA VAL A 480 -9.41 30.73 -6.32
C VAL A 480 -9.01 30.58 -4.84
N LYS A 481 -8.28 29.52 -4.48
CA LYS A 481 -7.88 29.24 -3.10
C LYS A 481 -7.14 30.46 -2.50
N LYS A 482 -7.55 30.89 -1.30
CA LYS A 482 -7.07 32.11 -0.57
C LYS A 482 -7.66 33.45 -1.07
N TYR A 483 -8.68 33.45 -1.94
CA TYR A 483 -9.39 34.67 -2.34
C TYR A 483 -9.86 35.55 -1.16
N SER A 484 -10.41 34.92 -0.13
CA SER A 484 -10.88 35.59 1.09
C SER A 484 -9.79 36.37 1.82
N ARG A 485 -8.49 36.07 1.60
CA ARG A 485 -7.37 36.86 2.11
C ARG A 485 -7.12 38.13 1.30
N ASN A 486 -7.42 38.13 0.00
CA ASN A 486 -7.35 39.32 -0.85
C ASN A 486 -8.52 40.28 -0.54
N CYS A 487 -9.74 39.76 -0.35
CA CYS A 487 -10.92 40.54 0.03
C CYS A 487 -11.32 40.30 1.51
N ALA A 488 -10.42 40.51 2.47
CA ALA A 488 -10.74 40.35 3.91
C ALA A 488 -11.33 41.63 4.52
N PRO A 489 -12.30 41.55 5.45
CA PRO A 489 -12.94 40.32 5.99
C PRO A 489 -14.03 39.73 5.05
N PRO A 490 -14.57 38.51 5.30
CA PRO A 490 -15.48 37.79 4.39
C PRO A 490 -16.71 38.57 3.91
N GLU A 491 -17.14 39.56 4.69
CA GLU A 491 -18.21 40.50 4.38
C GLU A 491 -17.92 41.36 3.14
N ARG A 492 -16.64 41.45 2.74
CA ARG A 492 -16.17 42.16 1.55
C ARG A 492 -16.18 41.30 0.28
N ILE A 493 -16.69 40.08 0.34
CA ILE A 493 -16.82 39.20 -0.82
C ILE A 493 -18.14 39.53 -1.54
N PRO A 494 -18.10 39.94 -2.82
CA PRO A 494 -19.32 40.28 -3.55
C PRO A 494 -20.16 39.05 -3.87
N THR A 495 -21.47 39.27 -3.96
CA THR A 495 -22.42 38.26 -4.43
C THR A 495 -22.49 38.29 -5.95
N ILE A 496 -22.44 37.12 -6.59
CA ILE A 496 -22.53 36.98 -8.05
C ILE A 496 -24.01 36.85 -8.46
N LEU A 497 -24.43 37.65 -9.43
CA LEU A 497 -25.71 37.56 -10.11
C LEU A 497 -25.50 36.82 -11.44
N VAL A 498 -26.11 35.64 -11.54
CA VAL A 498 -25.86 34.67 -12.62
C VAL A 498 -26.58 35.04 -13.94
N SER A 499 -27.40 36.10 -13.98
CA SER A 499 -28.06 36.55 -15.21
C SER A 499 -28.29 38.06 -15.27
N GLU A 500 -28.25 38.62 -16.48
CA GLU A 500 -28.50 40.04 -16.74
C GLU A 500 -29.92 40.47 -16.33
N ARG A 501 -30.92 39.60 -16.49
CA ARG A 501 -32.30 39.84 -15.98
C ARG A 501 -32.32 40.05 -14.47
N LYS A 502 -31.51 39.29 -13.71
CA LYS A 502 -31.37 39.51 -12.26
C LYS A 502 -30.65 40.81 -11.99
N ALA A 503 -29.59 41.15 -12.73
CA ALA A 503 -28.87 42.41 -12.58
C ALA A 503 -29.81 43.62 -12.77
N LYS A 504 -30.57 43.68 -13.86
CA LYS A 504 -31.56 44.75 -14.13
C LYS A 504 -32.58 44.95 -12.99
N LYS A 505 -32.97 43.88 -12.30
CA LYS A 505 -33.88 43.92 -11.13
C LYS A 505 -33.23 44.51 -9.86
N TYR A 506 -31.92 44.41 -9.70
CA TYR A 506 -31.18 45.03 -8.58
C TYR A 506 -30.86 46.50 -8.88
N GLU A 507 -30.53 46.81 -10.14
CA GLU A 507 -30.36 48.19 -10.62
C GLU A 507 -31.65 49.02 -10.46
N SER A 508 -32.82 48.46 -10.78
CA SER A 508 -34.12 49.13 -10.59
C SER A 508 -34.47 49.39 -9.12
N LYS A 509 -33.70 48.83 -8.17
CA LYS A 509 -33.82 49.06 -6.72
C LYS A 509 -32.75 50.03 -6.19
N GLY A 510 -31.97 50.67 -7.06
CA GLY A 510 -30.92 51.61 -6.69
C GLY A 510 -29.65 50.95 -6.13
N ILE A 511 -29.45 49.64 -6.35
CA ILE A 511 -28.26 48.92 -5.89
C ILE A 511 -27.22 48.89 -7.02
N GLN A 512 -25.99 49.31 -6.75
CA GLN A 512 -24.90 49.35 -7.73
C GLN A 512 -24.44 47.95 -8.13
N ILE A 513 -24.23 47.77 -9.44
CA ILE A 513 -23.76 46.53 -10.05
C ILE A 513 -22.45 46.79 -10.78
N MET A 514 -21.55 45.81 -10.76
CA MET A 514 -20.29 45.85 -11.49
C MET A 514 -20.19 44.63 -12.42
N PRO A 515 -20.12 44.80 -13.75
CA PRO A 515 -19.84 43.71 -14.69
C PRO A 515 -18.33 43.40 -14.72
N PHE A 516 -17.94 42.14 -14.53
CA PHE A 516 -16.54 41.69 -14.55
C PHE A 516 -16.44 40.24 -15.06
N PRO A 517 -15.43 39.85 -15.88
CA PRO A 517 -14.41 40.67 -16.53
C PRO A 517 -14.97 41.66 -17.57
N ARG A 518 -14.09 42.41 -18.25
CA ARG A 518 -14.48 43.40 -19.28
C ARG A 518 -14.91 42.69 -20.58
N PRO A 519 -15.75 43.30 -21.42
CA PRO A 519 -16.11 42.70 -22.71
C PRO A 519 -14.89 42.66 -23.64
N GLU A 520 -14.94 41.82 -24.68
CA GLU A 520 -13.85 41.62 -25.64
C GLU A 520 -13.39 42.92 -26.32
N GLN A 521 -14.31 43.87 -26.50
CA GLN A 521 -14.09 45.18 -27.15
C GLN A 521 -13.59 46.27 -26.17
N ALA A 522 -12.99 45.90 -25.03
CA ALA A 522 -12.51 46.84 -24.02
C ALA A 522 -11.34 47.72 -24.52
N LYS A 523 -11.23 48.95 -24.00
CA LYS A 523 -10.12 49.86 -24.30
C LYS A 523 -8.81 49.40 -23.65
N GLU A 524 -7.67 49.75 -24.25
CA GLU A 524 -6.34 49.41 -23.75
C GLU A 524 -6.08 49.83 -22.29
N PRO A 525 -5.24 49.07 -21.54
CA PRO A 525 -4.53 47.87 -21.97
C PRO A 525 -5.44 46.65 -22.04
N HIS A 526 -5.19 45.72 -22.98
CA HIS A 526 -5.90 44.45 -23.07
C HIS A 526 -5.40 43.45 -22.00
N TYR A 527 -6.33 42.75 -21.35
CA TYR A 527 -6.04 41.69 -20.38
C TYR A 527 -6.48 40.33 -20.95
N PRO A 528 -5.79 39.22 -20.60
CA PRO A 528 -6.18 37.89 -21.06
C PRO A 528 -7.62 37.50 -20.69
N SER A 529 -8.15 38.05 -19.60
CA SER A 529 -9.55 37.86 -19.17
C SER A 529 -10.58 38.69 -19.94
N ASP A 530 -10.18 39.59 -20.85
CA ASP A 530 -11.14 40.39 -21.62
C ASP A 530 -11.91 39.48 -22.60
N GLY A 531 -13.24 39.61 -22.63
CA GLY A 531 -14.10 38.72 -23.43
C GLY A 531 -14.42 37.38 -22.75
N GLU A 532 -13.75 37.03 -21.65
CA GLU A 532 -14.15 35.88 -20.84
C GLU A 532 -15.49 36.16 -20.12
N ARG A 533 -16.33 35.11 -20.05
CA ARG A 533 -17.70 35.09 -19.48
C ARG A 533 -17.97 36.20 -18.45
N GLN A 534 -18.57 37.30 -18.91
CA GLN A 534 -18.87 38.47 -18.08
C GLN A 534 -20.00 38.16 -17.07
N LEU A 535 -19.73 38.36 -15.79
CA LEU A 535 -20.66 38.16 -14.69
C LEU A 535 -20.98 39.50 -14.00
N TYR A 536 -22.11 39.55 -13.31
CA TYR A 536 -22.56 40.75 -12.60
C TYR A 536 -22.37 40.60 -11.09
N TYR A 537 -21.71 41.57 -10.46
CA TYR A 537 -21.37 41.54 -9.04
C TYR A 537 -22.15 42.59 -8.26
N VAL A 538 -22.67 42.20 -7.09
CA VAL A 538 -23.39 43.08 -6.18
C VAL A 538 -22.92 42.89 -4.74
N CYS A 539 -22.87 43.97 -3.98
CA CYS A 539 -22.54 43.93 -2.56
C CYS A 539 -23.81 44.13 -1.72
N LYS A 540 -24.17 43.11 -0.95
CA LYS A 540 -25.40 43.10 -0.15
C LYS A 540 -25.20 43.56 1.29
N ASN A 541 -23.94 43.72 1.72
CA ASN A 541 -23.63 44.15 3.08
C ASN A 541 -23.78 45.68 3.19
N PRO A 542 -24.59 46.21 4.13
CA PRO A 542 -24.75 47.65 4.33
C PRO A 542 -23.45 48.40 4.67
N GLU A 543 -22.47 47.75 5.30
CA GLU A 543 -21.17 48.36 5.66
C GLU A 543 -20.23 48.50 4.45
N TYR A 544 -20.38 47.60 3.46
CA TYR A 544 -19.58 47.58 2.24
C TYR A 544 -20.50 47.52 1.01
N PRO A 545 -21.31 48.55 0.73
CA PRO A 545 -22.38 48.45 -0.26
C PRO A 545 -21.91 48.56 -1.71
N PHE A 546 -20.64 48.92 -1.95
CA PHE A 546 -20.14 49.24 -3.28
C PHE A 546 -19.20 48.16 -3.84
N PRO A 547 -19.52 47.53 -4.98
CA PRO A 547 -18.59 46.62 -5.65
C PRO A 547 -17.45 47.40 -6.32
N GLY A 548 -16.23 46.84 -6.28
CA GLY A 548 -15.04 47.40 -6.90
C GLY A 548 -13.94 46.36 -7.12
N LEU A 549 -12.71 46.80 -7.44
CA LEU A 549 -11.60 45.91 -7.82
C LEU A 549 -10.36 46.05 -6.93
N GLN A 550 -9.61 44.95 -6.79
CA GLN A 550 -8.34 44.89 -6.10
C GLN A 550 -7.30 44.14 -6.95
N LYS A 551 -6.03 44.55 -6.91
CA LYS A 551 -4.95 43.83 -7.62
C LYS A 551 -4.88 42.38 -7.15
N ASN A 552 -4.89 41.46 -8.11
CA ASN A 552 -4.86 40.04 -7.84
C ASN A 552 -3.44 39.61 -7.44
N LYS A 553 -3.37 38.73 -6.44
CA LYS A 553 -2.12 38.16 -5.88
C LYS A 553 -2.19 36.64 -5.77
N LEU A 554 -3.18 36.05 -6.43
CA LEU A 554 -3.50 34.63 -6.38
C LEU A 554 -2.92 33.92 -7.61
N GLU A 555 -3.01 32.60 -7.65
CA GLU A 555 -2.44 31.76 -8.72
C GLU A 555 -2.96 32.09 -10.13
N ASN A 556 -4.11 32.76 -10.23
CA ASN A 556 -4.74 33.17 -11.48
C ASN A 556 -4.42 34.63 -11.88
N ALA A 557 -3.45 35.29 -11.24
CA ALA A 557 -3.15 36.71 -11.47
C ALA A 557 -2.69 37.01 -12.91
N ASP A 558 -2.07 36.04 -13.58
CA ASP A 558 -1.62 36.18 -14.97
C ASP A 558 -2.79 36.30 -15.96
N ILE A 559 -3.93 35.69 -15.63
CA ILE A 559 -5.17 35.73 -16.43
C ILE A 559 -6.07 36.87 -15.95
N TYR A 560 -6.27 36.97 -14.63
CA TYR A 560 -7.08 38.00 -13.98
C TYR A 560 -6.18 38.91 -13.12
N PRO A 561 -5.64 40.01 -13.64
CA PRO A 561 -4.77 40.90 -12.88
C PRO A 561 -5.50 41.65 -11.76
N TYR A 562 -6.83 41.67 -11.77
CA TYR A 562 -7.70 42.25 -10.75
C TYR A 562 -8.79 41.27 -10.33
N VAL A 563 -9.32 41.45 -9.11
CA VAL A 563 -10.42 40.64 -8.56
C VAL A 563 -11.50 41.51 -7.88
N PRO A 564 -12.78 41.09 -7.92
CA PRO A 564 -13.90 41.86 -7.38
C PRO A 564 -14.04 41.80 -5.84
N CYS A 565 -13.98 42.94 -5.16
CA CYS A 565 -14.27 43.05 -3.72
C CYS A 565 -15.37 44.10 -3.44
N CYS A 566 -15.95 44.08 -2.24
CA CYS A 566 -16.85 45.12 -1.74
C CYS A 566 -16.09 46.16 -0.90
N PHE A 567 -16.54 47.41 -0.99
CA PHE A 567 -15.91 48.59 -0.38
C PHE A 567 -16.94 49.49 0.29
N LYS A 568 -16.46 50.31 1.23
CA LYS A 568 -17.28 51.28 1.98
C LYS A 568 -17.67 52.52 1.15
N THR A 569 -16.91 52.82 0.11
CA THR A 569 -17.12 53.98 -0.78
C THR A 569 -17.25 53.53 -2.23
N ASP A 570 -17.91 54.31 -3.08
CA ASP A 570 -17.98 54.02 -4.51
C ASP A 570 -16.58 54.10 -5.13
N GLN A 571 -16.16 53.04 -5.82
CA GLN A 571 -14.83 52.94 -6.43
C GLN A 571 -14.79 53.56 -7.84
N ARG A 572 -15.92 53.99 -8.41
CA ARG A 572 -15.98 54.70 -9.69
C ARG A 572 -15.42 56.12 -9.60
N GLU A 573 -15.52 56.75 -8.44
CA GLU A 573 -15.15 58.16 -8.22
C GLU A 573 -13.73 58.35 -7.66
N ARG A 574 -13.08 57.27 -7.19
CA ARG A 574 -11.76 57.32 -6.54
C ARG A 574 -10.65 56.84 -7.49
N ALA A 575 -9.56 57.61 -7.61
CA ALA A 575 -8.35 57.16 -8.29
C ALA A 575 -7.78 55.90 -7.61
N GLY A 576 -7.61 54.81 -8.37
CA GLY A 576 -7.21 53.50 -7.85
C GLY A 576 -7.58 52.34 -8.78
N ASN A 577 -7.45 51.11 -8.30
CA ASN A 577 -7.52 49.86 -9.09
C ASN A 577 -8.75 49.74 -10.02
N TYR A 578 -9.93 50.25 -9.63
CA TYR A 578 -11.12 50.19 -10.47
C TYR A 578 -10.98 51.07 -11.72
N ARG A 579 -10.50 52.32 -11.53
CA ARG A 579 -10.27 53.27 -12.65
C ARG A 579 -9.03 52.88 -13.45
N GLU A 580 -8.00 52.30 -12.82
CA GLU A 580 -6.87 51.68 -13.53
C GLU A 580 -7.35 50.56 -14.47
N TYR A 581 -8.27 49.70 -14.00
CA TYR A 581 -8.76 48.57 -14.78
C TYR A 581 -9.78 48.95 -15.88
N TYR A 582 -10.76 49.82 -15.61
CA TYR A 582 -11.80 50.17 -16.60
C TYR A 582 -11.49 51.44 -17.42
N LEU A 583 -10.67 52.37 -16.89
CA LEU A 583 -10.45 53.71 -17.46
C LEU A 583 -8.96 54.01 -17.77
N ASN A 584 -8.04 53.10 -17.43
CA ASN A 584 -6.58 53.24 -17.64
C ASN A 584 -5.94 54.47 -16.94
N GLU A 585 -6.42 54.81 -15.74
CA GLU A 585 -5.87 55.90 -14.93
C GLU A 585 -4.98 55.37 -13.79
N PHE A 586 -3.66 55.53 -13.90
CA PHE A 586 -2.68 55.05 -12.91
C PHE A 586 -2.51 56.03 -11.73
N ALA A 587 -2.33 55.48 -10.52
CA ALA A 587 -1.95 56.25 -9.33
C ALA A 587 -0.42 56.24 -9.14
N GLU A 588 0.18 57.36 -8.76
CA GLU A 588 1.64 57.47 -8.52
C GLU A 588 2.10 56.58 -7.34
N PRO A 589 3.19 55.80 -7.48
CA PRO A 589 3.65 54.86 -6.45
C PRO A 589 4.42 55.55 -5.32
N VAL A 590 4.07 55.20 -4.07
CA VAL A 590 4.83 55.59 -2.87
C VAL A 590 5.76 54.43 -2.48
N GLU A 591 7.08 54.65 -2.52
CA GLU A 591 8.06 53.67 -2.05
C GLU A 591 7.96 53.41 -0.54
N LYS A 592 8.05 52.14 -0.13
CA LYS A 592 8.31 51.76 1.27
C LYS A 592 9.44 50.74 1.37
N ARG A 593 10.56 51.17 1.95
CA ARG A 593 11.59 50.32 2.56
C ARG A 593 11.20 50.03 4.02
N GLN A 594 11.21 48.76 4.45
CA GLN A 594 11.39 48.42 5.86
C GLN A 594 11.88 46.97 6.03
N GLN A 595 13.02 46.79 6.72
CA GLN A 595 13.51 45.51 7.24
C GLN A 595 12.60 45.04 8.39
N GLY A 596 11.53 44.32 8.06
CA GLY A 596 10.61 43.75 9.04
C GLY A 596 10.91 42.27 9.29
N LEU A 597 10.71 41.81 10.53
CA LEU A 597 10.67 40.37 10.85
C LEU A 597 9.62 39.66 9.99
N ILE A 598 10.03 38.56 9.36
CA ILE A 598 9.12 37.75 8.58
C ILE A 598 8.21 36.96 9.53
N THR A 599 6.92 37.31 9.53
CA THR A 599 5.90 36.67 10.39
C THR A 599 5.29 35.40 9.78
N THR A 600 5.50 35.18 8.48
CA THR A 600 5.02 34.02 7.75
C THR A 600 5.98 32.84 7.89
N ASN A 601 5.51 31.60 7.73
CA ASN A 601 6.34 30.37 7.74
C ASN A 601 7.28 30.21 6.52
N LYS A 602 7.67 31.30 5.85
CA LYS A 602 8.61 31.25 4.72
C LYS A 602 9.98 30.77 5.18
N ILE A 603 10.70 30.07 4.31
CA ILE A 603 12.13 29.82 4.53
C ILE A 603 12.86 31.16 4.46
N LEU A 604 13.70 31.44 5.44
CA LEU A 604 14.45 32.69 5.51
C LEU A 604 15.70 32.59 4.64
N ASN A 605 16.04 33.66 3.94
CA ASN A 605 17.37 33.78 3.33
C ASN A 605 18.41 34.04 4.42
N ALA A 606 19.69 33.86 4.07
CA ALA A 606 20.79 34.27 4.93
C ALA A 606 20.58 35.72 5.42
N ASP A 607 20.83 35.96 6.71
CA ASP A 607 20.69 37.25 7.39
C ASP A 607 19.26 37.78 7.55
N GLN A 608 18.24 37.00 7.18
CA GLN A 608 16.84 37.35 7.46
C GLN A 608 16.38 36.79 8.81
N TYR A 609 15.58 37.59 9.51
CA TYR A 609 14.99 37.24 10.79
C TYR A 609 13.49 36.98 10.64
N GLY A 610 13.01 35.94 11.32
CA GLY A 610 11.60 35.58 11.36
C GLY A 610 11.10 35.31 12.77
N VAL A 611 9.79 35.35 12.95
CA VAL A 611 9.15 34.95 14.21
C VAL A 611 9.10 33.41 14.31
N LEU A 612 9.15 32.90 15.54
CA LEU A 612 8.85 31.50 15.82
C LEU A 612 7.35 31.23 15.67
N SER A 613 6.97 29.96 15.60
CA SER A 613 5.56 29.57 15.71
C SER A 613 5.00 29.93 17.09
N LYS A 614 3.67 30.07 17.20
CA LYS A 614 3.02 30.47 18.45
C LYS A 614 3.35 29.54 19.63
N ASP A 615 3.44 28.24 19.38
CA ASP A 615 3.73 27.25 20.43
C ASP A 615 5.19 27.34 20.91
N LEU A 616 6.14 27.53 20.00
CA LEU A 616 7.54 27.74 20.35
C LEU A 616 7.76 29.09 21.02
N GLU A 617 7.14 30.16 20.52
CA GLU A 617 7.20 31.49 21.14
C GLU A 617 6.67 31.44 22.57
N LYS A 618 5.56 30.73 22.81
CA LYS A 618 5.03 30.47 24.14
C LYS A 618 5.99 29.64 25.01
N MET A 619 6.61 28.61 24.44
CA MET A 619 7.60 27.79 25.16
C MET A 619 8.79 28.64 25.61
N PHE A 620 9.41 29.38 24.69
CA PHE A 620 10.59 30.19 24.98
C PHE A 620 10.27 31.38 25.90
N SER A 621 9.10 32.01 25.79
CA SER A 621 8.68 33.06 26.74
C SER A 621 8.41 32.54 28.15
N THR A 622 8.04 31.26 28.31
CA THR A 622 7.98 30.64 29.65
C THR A 622 9.37 30.32 30.21
N ILE A 623 10.36 30.09 29.33
CA ILE A 623 11.75 29.79 29.73
C ILE A 623 12.51 31.09 30.08
N GLU A 624 12.34 32.14 29.29
CA GLU A 624 12.99 33.43 29.45
C GLU A 624 11.94 34.55 29.53
N ASN A 625 11.88 35.21 30.69
CA ASN A 625 10.95 36.30 30.98
C ASN A 625 11.63 37.68 30.95
N GLU A 626 12.80 37.82 30.34
CA GLU A 626 13.46 39.11 30.22
C GLU A 626 12.75 40.01 29.19
N PRO A 627 12.26 41.20 29.57
CA PRO A 627 11.40 42.02 28.71
C PRO A 627 12.11 42.62 27.48
N ASN A 628 13.45 42.60 27.44
CA ASN A 628 14.23 43.13 26.32
C ASN A 628 14.74 42.05 25.35
N HIS A 629 14.53 40.77 25.66
CA HIS A 629 15.00 39.66 24.83
C HIS A 629 13.82 38.86 24.29
N ARG A 630 13.97 38.37 23.06
CA ARG A 630 13.01 37.45 22.43
C ARG A 630 13.77 36.42 21.61
N PHE A 631 13.14 35.28 21.38
CA PHE A 631 13.67 34.27 20.47
C PHE A 631 13.13 34.48 19.06
N VAL A 632 14.03 34.44 18.09
CA VAL A 632 13.72 34.56 16.66
C VAL A 632 14.42 33.48 15.88
N ARG A 633 13.92 33.20 14.69
CA ARG A 633 14.60 32.31 13.74
C ARG A 633 15.42 33.12 12.75
N VAL A 634 16.61 32.63 12.41
CA VAL A 634 17.54 33.23 11.45
C VAL A 634 17.82 32.26 10.32
N GLY A 635 17.67 32.74 9.09
CA GLY A 635 17.95 31.97 7.89
C GLY A 635 19.44 31.72 7.68
N VAL A 636 19.76 30.57 7.07
CA VAL A 636 21.10 30.24 6.58
C VAL A 636 21.05 29.97 5.08
N HIS A 637 22.21 29.85 4.44
CA HIS A 637 22.27 29.58 3.00
C HIS A 637 21.52 28.27 2.66
N ARG A 638 20.65 28.34 1.64
CA ARG A 638 19.70 27.28 1.29
C ARG A 638 20.39 26.18 0.46
N ASN A 639 20.69 25.05 1.08
CA ASN A 639 21.28 23.90 0.41
C ASN A 639 20.93 22.58 1.13
N HIS A 640 21.32 21.43 0.55
CA HIS A 640 21.13 20.11 1.17
C HIS A 640 21.98 19.93 2.45
N SER A 641 22.91 20.85 2.71
CA SER A 641 23.78 20.87 3.89
C SER A 641 23.31 21.88 4.94
N SER A 642 22.06 22.35 4.89
CA SER A 642 21.60 23.47 5.73
C SER A 642 21.69 23.17 7.23
N PHE A 643 21.58 21.89 7.63
CA PHE A 643 21.86 21.49 9.01
C PHE A 643 23.31 21.75 9.43
N LEU A 644 24.27 21.31 8.62
CA LEU A 644 25.70 21.56 8.84
C LEU A 644 25.99 23.06 8.82
N ASN A 645 25.43 23.77 7.84
CA ASN A 645 25.60 25.22 7.70
C ASN A 645 25.04 25.97 8.92
N ALA A 646 23.87 25.59 9.45
CA ALA A 646 23.31 26.17 10.66
C ALA A 646 24.25 26.00 11.86
N VAL A 647 24.78 24.79 12.08
CA VAL A 647 25.74 24.55 13.17
C VAL A 647 27.03 25.34 12.99
N MET A 648 27.55 25.42 11.76
CA MET A 648 28.75 26.20 11.47
C MET A 648 28.51 27.71 11.63
N VAL A 649 27.34 28.23 11.25
CA VAL A 649 26.97 29.65 11.43
C VAL A 649 26.87 29.99 12.91
N ALA A 650 26.27 29.11 13.72
CA ALA A 650 26.26 29.29 15.15
C ALA A 650 27.70 29.37 15.71
N LEU A 651 28.58 28.50 15.22
CA LEU A 651 29.99 28.42 15.59
C LEU A 651 30.91 29.22 14.65
N HIS A 652 30.45 30.34 14.09
CA HIS A 652 31.22 31.06 13.07
C HIS A 652 32.61 31.49 13.58
N ASP A 653 32.75 31.86 14.85
CA ASP A 653 34.05 32.17 15.48
C ASP A 653 35.06 31.03 15.38
N GLN A 654 34.60 29.78 15.31
CA GLN A 654 35.45 28.58 15.20
C GLN A 654 35.59 28.11 13.74
N THR A 655 34.61 28.37 12.90
CA THR A 655 34.51 27.77 11.55
C THR A 655 34.83 28.73 10.41
N GLY A 656 34.75 30.04 10.64
CA GLY A 656 34.93 31.09 9.62
C GLY A 656 33.84 31.11 8.54
N ILE A 657 32.71 30.40 8.72
CA ILE A 657 31.71 30.23 7.65
C ILE A 657 31.04 31.54 7.21
N LEU A 658 30.98 32.54 8.10
CA LEU A 658 30.40 33.86 7.80
C LEU A 658 31.37 34.79 7.08
N ASP A 659 32.67 34.47 7.07
CA ASP A 659 33.68 35.22 6.31
C ASP A 659 33.61 34.90 4.79
N LEU A 660 32.92 33.82 4.43
CA LEU A 660 32.70 33.40 3.04
C LEU A 660 31.44 34.08 2.46
N THR A 661 31.66 35.17 1.73
CA THR A 661 30.57 35.93 1.08
C THR A 661 30.17 35.37 -0.29
N ASN A 662 30.98 34.48 -0.87
CA ASN A 662 30.70 33.81 -2.13
C ASN A 662 29.99 32.48 -1.87
N ASP A 663 28.81 32.29 -2.49
CA ASP A 663 27.98 31.10 -2.30
C ASP A 663 28.66 29.80 -2.79
N ASP A 664 29.42 29.84 -3.88
CA ASP A 664 30.14 28.66 -4.41
C ASP A 664 31.29 28.25 -3.49
N GLU A 665 32.03 29.24 -2.94
CA GLU A 665 33.10 28.97 -1.97
C GLU A 665 32.54 28.38 -0.67
N ARG A 666 31.39 28.90 -0.22
CA ARG A 666 30.68 28.40 0.95
C ARG A 666 30.20 26.97 0.73
N GLU A 667 29.62 26.67 -0.43
CA GLU A 667 29.19 25.31 -0.77
C GLU A 667 30.39 24.35 -0.83
N ALA A 668 31.49 24.75 -1.47
CA ALA A 668 32.72 23.96 -1.51
C ALA A 668 33.28 23.68 -0.09
N TYR A 669 33.21 24.65 0.83
CA TYR A 669 33.63 24.46 2.21
C TYR A 669 32.73 23.50 2.99
N LEU A 670 31.42 23.55 2.76
CA LEU A 670 30.46 22.59 3.31
C LEU A 670 30.73 21.17 2.79
N VAL A 671 30.96 21.01 1.48
CA VAL A 671 31.29 19.71 0.87
C VAL A 671 32.59 19.14 1.43
N ASN A 672 33.63 19.96 1.57
CA ASN A 672 34.90 19.52 2.18
C ASN A 672 34.68 19.09 3.64
N THR A 673 33.86 19.81 4.39
CA THR A 673 33.53 19.45 5.77
C THR A 673 32.74 18.15 5.84
N ARG A 674 31.79 17.91 4.92
CA ARG A 674 31.09 16.63 4.79
C ARG A 674 32.05 15.46 4.54
N ASN A 675 33.05 15.64 3.67
CA ASN A 675 34.06 14.60 3.43
C ASN A 675 34.88 14.26 4.69
N LYS A 676 35.18 15.26 5.54
CA LYS A 676 35.85 15.02 6.84
C LYS A 676 34.94 14.25 7.80
N LEU A 677 33.66 14.62 7.87
CA LEU A 677 32.65 13.95 8.68
C LEU A 677 32.37 12.51 8.21
N ALA A 678 32.56 12.23 6.92
CA ALA A 678 32.44 10.90 6.33
C ALA A 678 33.65 9.99 6.58
N SER A 679 34.68 10.44 7.32
CA SER A 679 35.78 9.56 7.73
C SER A 679 35.27 8.43 8.64
N PRO A 680 35.83 7.20 8.55
CA PRO A 680 35.28 6.04 9.26
C PRO A 680 35.11 6.28 10.77
N ASP A 681 36.11 6.90 11.42
CA ASP A 681 36.09 7.14 12.87
C ASP A 681 35.01 8.13 13.29
N VAL A 682 34.77 9.17 12.49
CA VAL A 682 33.80 10.23 12.79
C VAL A 682 32.39 9.81 12.42
N ALA A 683 32.21 9.14 11.27
CA ALA A 683 30.93 8.63 10.81
C ALA A 683 30.28 7.63 11.79
N MET A 684 31.09 6.92 12.59
CA MET A 684 30.59 6.06 13.68
C MET A 684 29.69 6.79 14.68
N LEU A 685 29.88 8.10 14.87
CA LEU A 685 29.03 8.89 15.77
C LEU A 685 27.55 8.92 15.33
N ALA A 686 27.27 8.70 14.04
CA ALA A 686 25.91 8.68 13.51
C ALA A 686 25.21 7.32 13.70
N SER A 687 25.93 6.24 14.02
CA SER A 687 25.38 4.87 13.97
C SER A 687 24.15 4.65 14.85
N GLN A 688 24.01 5.35 15.98
CA GLN A 688 22.81 5.29 16.83
C GLN A 688 21.55 5.81 16.13
N CYS A 689 21.72 6.85 15.32
CA CYS A 689 20.63 7.47 14.57
C CYS A 689 20.55 6.99 13.12
N CYS A 690 21.41 6.06 12.73
CA CYS A 690 21.44 5.38 11.43
C CYS A 690 21.54 3.86 11.66
N TYR A 691 20.79 3.33 12.63
CA TYR A 691 20.86 1.91 13.04
C TYR A 691 20.45 0.94 11.94
N ASP A 692 19.73 1.44 10.93
CA ASP A 692 19.26 0.75 9.75
C ASP A 692 20.29 0.78 8.59
N MET A 693 21.47 1.36 8.81
CA MET A 693 22.51 1.54 7.81
C MET A 693 23.84 0.91 8.23
N THR A 694 24.58 0.42 7.25
CA THR A 694 26.01 0.06 7.43
C THR A 694 26.88 1.32 7.47
N LEU A 695 28.07 1.22 8.07
CA LEU A 695 29.01 2.35 8.11
C LEU A 695 29.33 2.88 6.70
N ASP A 696 29.54 2.00 5.73
CA ASP A 696 29.85 2.41 4.34
C ASP A 696 28.70 3.23 3.72
N GLN A 697 27.44 2.86 4.01
CA GLN A 697 26.26 3.61 3.58
C GLN A 697 26.18 4.98 4.26
N ILE A 698 26.43 5.04 5.57
CA ILE A 698 26.48 6.29 6.35
C ILE A 698 27.53 7.24 5.75
N GLN A 699 28.74 6.73 5.49
CA GLN A 699 29.81 7.53 4.89
C GLN A 699 29.42 8.06 3.52
N LYS A 700 28.81 7.22 2.67
CA LYS A 700 28.34 7.61 1.35
C LYS A 700 27.28 8.71 1.43
N GLU A 701 26.26 8.55 2.27
CA GLU A 701 25.20 9.57 2.46
C GLU A 701 25.76 10.89 3.01
N ILE A 702 26.68 10.84 3.98
CA ILE A 702 27.34 12.05 4.50
C ILE A 702 28.15 12.73 3.40
N SER A 703 28.91 12.00 2.58
CA SER A 703 29.76 12.60 1.55
C SER A 703 29.01 13.19 0.34
N ASP A 704 27.77 12.74 0.10
CA ASP A 704 27.00 13.15 -1.09
C ASP A 704 26.35 14.54 -0.91
N PRO A 705 26.73 15.57 -1.68
CA PRO A 705 26.21 16.93 -1.54
C PRO A 705 24.76 17.10 -2.01
N VAL A 706 24.20 16.13 -2.75
CA VAL A 706 22.82 16.16 -3.22
C VAL A 706 21.85 15.56 -2.20
N ILE A 707 22.37 14.78 -1.24
CA ILE A 707 21.56 14.20 -0.16
C ILE A 707 21.43 15.21 0.98
N TYR A 708 20.18 15.52 1.33
CA TYR A 708 19.85 16.34 2.50
C TYR A 708 20.42 15.71 3.78
N LEU A 709 21.27 16.46 4.49
CA LEU A 709 21.88 16.01 5.73
C LEU A 709 20.87 16.12 6.88
N ASP A 710 20.00 15.12 6.99
CA ASP A 710 18.89 15.09 7.95
C ASP A 710 19.37 15.25 9.41
N PRO A 711 18.94 16.31 10.12
CA PRO A 711 19.33 16.55 11.51
C PRO A 711 18.95 15.40 12.45
N LYS A 712 17.88 14.64 12.17
CA LYS A 712 17.48 13.48 13.00
C LYS A 712 18.48 12.34 12.94
N LYS A 713 19.18 12.19 11.82
CA LYS A 713 20.19 11.15 11.58
C LYS A 713 21.59 11.61 12.03
N TYR A 714 21.93 12.87 11.78
CA TYR A 714 23.32 13.32 11.89
C TYR A 714 23.61 14.26 13.07
N ILE A 715 22.68 14.40 14.02
CA ILE A 715 22.91 15.25 15.20
C ILE A 715 24.12 14.84 16.05
N GLN A 716 24.27 13.55 16.36
CA GLN A 716 25.37 13.07 17.23
C GLN A 716 26.73 13.21 16.55
N LEU A 717 26.75 13.09 15.22
CA LEU A 717 27.92 13.37 14.39
C LEU A 717 28.38 14.81 14.58
N LEU A 718 27.49 15.79 14.45
CA LEU A 718 27.84 17.20 14.60
C LEU A 718 28.13 17.58 16.06
N GLU A 719 27.36 17.10 17.03
CA GLU A 719 27.63 17.31 18.47
C GLU A 719 29.03 16.77 18.86
N GLY A 720 29.38 15.58 18.38
CA GLY A 720 30.64 14.93 18.69
C GLY A 720 31.84 15.55 17.98
N TYR A 721 31.68 16.02 16.74
CA TYR A 721 32.72 16.67 15.95
C TYR A 721 32.99 18.11 16.41
N PHE A 722 31.94 18.94 16.52
CA PHE A 722 32.05 20.35 16.92
C PHE A 722 32.08 20.58 18.43
N LYS A 723 31.93 19.52 19.24
CA LYS A 723 31.88 19.59 20.71
C LYS A 723 30.85 20.60 21.20
N CYS A 724 29.61 20.44 20.76
CA CYS A 724 28.47 21.28 21.15
C CYS A 724 27.27 20.44 21.58
N ASN A 725 26.23 21.10 22.11
CA ASN A 725 24.92 20.50 22.34
C ASN A 725 23.94 21.06 21.31
N ILE A 726 23.26 20.19 20.56
CA ILE A 726 22.28 20.58 19.56
C ILE A 726 20.90 20.14 20.03
N TYR A 727 19.91 21.02 19.89
CA TYR A 727 18.52 20.72 20.17
C TYR A 727 17.65 21.05 18.96
N LEU A 728 16.83 20.09 18.54
CA LEU A 728 16.03 20.17 17.32
C LEU A 728 14.59 20.58 17.62
N PHE A 729 14.09 21.51 16.81
CA PHE A 729 12.74 22.06 16.86
C PHE A 729 12.11 22.03 15.48
N ASN A 730 10.80 21.84 15.42
CA ASN A 730 10.00 22.12 14.22
C ASN A 730 8.92 23.15 14.56
N SER A 731 8.03 23.45 13.63
CA SER A 731 6.96 24.45 13.83
C SER A 731 6.03 24.16 15.02
N GLU A 732 6.03 22.97 15.59
CA GLU A 732 5.11 22.57 16.66
C GLU A 732 5.82 22.37 18.00
N ARG A 733 7.01 21.74 17.99
CA ARG A 733 7.65 21.26 19.21
C ARG A 733 9.14 20.99 19.06
N MET A 734 9.79 20.80 20.21
CA MET A 734 11.04 20.07 20.32
C MET A 734 10.83 18.60 19.95
N PHE A 735 11.80 17.95 19.31
CA PHE A 735 11.73 16.52 19.00
C PHE A 735 13.07 15.80 19.23
N LEU A 736 13.00 14.49 19.45
CA LEU A 736 14.18 13.63 19.60
C LEU A 736 14.69 13.16 18.23
N PRO A 737 15.99 12.79 18.14
CA PRO A 737 16.57 12.21 16.92
C PRO A 737 15.93 10.88 16.52
N HIS A 738 16.27 10.35 15.35
CA HIS A 738 15.86 9.01 14.95
C HIS A 738 16.60 7.96 15.80
N TYR A 739 15.90 7.03 16.44
CA TYR A 739 16.50 5.94 17.22
C TYR A 739 15.51 4.79 17.43
N ILE A 740 16.05 3.61 17.73
CA ILE A 740 15.27 2.44 18.18
C ILE A 740 15.57 2.13 19.65
N GLN A 741 14.55 1.66 20.38
CA GLN A 741 14.55 1.42 21.83
C GLN A 741 14.78 2.67 22.70
N SER A 742 16.02 3.09 22.88
CA SER A 742 16.37 4.19 23.79
C SER A 742 17.52 5.02 23.25
N TYR A 743 17.43 6.34 23.47
CA TYR A 743 18.42 7.31 23.02
C TYR A 743 19.45 7.60 24.11
N TYR A 744 20.69 7.18 23.87
CA TYR A 744 21.82 7.36 24.77
C TYR A 744 22.60 8.61 24.39
N LYS A 745 22.93 9.45 25.37
CA LYS A 745 23.70 10.69 25.19
C LYS A 745 24.84 10.76 26.19
N ASN A 746 26.00 11.25 25.75
CA ASN A 746 27.11 11.59 26.64
C ASN A 746 26.74 12.82 27.47
N LYS A 747 27.16 12.86 28.74
CA LYS A 747 27.05 14.08 29.53
C LYS A 747 27.98 15.13 28.92
N ASN A 748 27.41 16.22 28.43
CA ASN A 748 28.16 17.29 27.77
C ASN A 748 27.74 18.66 28.33
N SER A 749 28.71 19.44 28.77
CA SER A 749 28.54 20.82 29.27
C SER A 749 28.96 21.87 28.24
N ALA A 750 29.12 21.46 26.98
CA ALA A 750 29.41 22.37 25.88
C ALA A 750 28.25 23.35 25.60
N PRO A 751 28.53 24.45 24.89
CA PRO A 751 27.51 25.41 24.50
C PRO A 751 26.39 24.81 23.65
N CYS A 752 25.20 25.41 23.77
CA CYS A 752 23.96 24.95 23.19
C CYS A 752 23.60 25.71 21.91
N ILE A 753 23.15 24.97 20.90
CA ILE A 753 22.66 25.46 19.61
C ILE A 753 21.23 24.95 19.43
N PHE A 754 20.32 25.83 19.04
CA PHE A 754 18.92 25.50 18.78
C PHE A 754 18.65 25.56 17.28
N VAL A 755 18.28 24.43 16.69
CA VAL A 755 18.07 24.28 15.25
C VAL A 755 16.58 24.09 14.97
N TYR A 756 16.06 24.82 13.99
CA TYR A 756 14.68 24.80 13.56
C TYR A 756 14.55 24.20 12.15
N GLU A 757 13.96 23.02 12.04
CA GLU A 757 13.72 22.33 10.77
C GLU A 757 12.29 22.54 10.28
N HIS A 758 12.10 23.00 9.04
CA HIS A 758 10.78 23.16 8.44
C HIS A 758 10.78 23.12 6.91
N MET A 759 9.61 22.88 6.30
CA MET A 759 9.42 22.83 4.84
C MET A 759 9.11 24.20 4.21
N GLY A 760 9.12 25.28 4.99
CA GLY A 760 8.69 26.58 4.52
C GLY A 760 7.19 26.71 4.31
N SER A 761 6.82 27.71 3.52
CA SER A 761 5.47 27.94 3.04
C SER A 761 5.25 27.25 1.69
N GLU A 762 3.99 27.07 1.28
CA GLU A 762 3.69 26.56 -0.08
C GLU A 762 4.41 27.35 -1.19
N SER A 763 4.64 28.65 -0.99
CA SER A 763 5.35 29.51 -1.96
C SER A 763 6.86 29.28 -2.05
N ASP A 764 7.45 28.51 -1.13
CA ASP A 764 8.89 28.20 -1.19
C ASP A 764 9.20 27.02 -2.13
N HIS A 765 8.19 26.27 -2.59
CA HIS A 765 8.34 25.10 -3.47
C HIS A 765 9.42 24.10 -3.01
N ALA A 766 9.64 24.00 -1.69
CA ALA A 766 10.70 23.19 -1.11
C ALA A 766 10.49 21.70 -1.41
N LYS A 767 11.55 21.05 -1.93
CA LYS A 767 11.60 19.60 -2.17
C LYS A 767 12.14 18.82 -0.97
N TYR A 768 12.87 19.49 -0.08
CA TYR A 768 13.47 18.95 1.12
C TYR A 768 13.37 19.98 2.26
N PRO A 769 13.44 19.57 3.54
CA PRO A 769 13.39 20.49 4.67
C PRO A 769 14.58 21.44 4.71
N GLN A 770 14.42 22.58 5.38
CA GLN A 770 15.52 23.51 5.64
C GLN A 770 15.70 23.70 7.14
N CYS A 771 16.98 23.72 7.56
CA CYS A 771 17.37 24.06 8.92
C CYS A 771 17.69 25.55 9.04
N GLU A 772 17.16 26.19 10.07
CA GLU A 772 17.40 27.57 10.49
C GLU A 772 17.89 27.57 11.94
N LEU A 773 18.41 28.69 12.43
CA LEU A 773 18.82 28.82 13.83
C LEU A 773 17.75 29.53 14.65
N ILE A 774 17.48 29.05 15.87
CA ILE A 774 16.74 29.79 16.88
C ILE A 774 17.75 30.52 17.76
N ILE A 775 17.73 31.84 17.71
CA ILE A 775 18.69 32.69 18.43
C ILE A 775 17.97 33.54 19.48
N ARG A 776 18.73 33.98 20.48
CA ARG A 776 18.28 35.00 21.43
C ARG A 776 18.63 36.37 20.87
N TRP A 777 17.64 37.25 20.78
CA TRP A 777 17.76 38.55 20.13
C TRP A 777 17.25 39.68 21.02
N ASN A 778 18.05 40.75 21.13
CA ASN A 778 17.69 41.92 21.91
C ASN A 778 16.78 42.87 21.09
N ILE A 779 15.58 43.13 21.61
CA ILE A 779 14.55 43.94 20.94
C ILE A 779 15.00 45.41 20.78
N LYS A 780 15.90 45.88 21.66
CA LYS A 780 16.36 47.27 21.69
C LYS A 780 17.69 47.50 20.99
N ARG A 781 18.48 46.44 20.76
CA ARG A 781 19.80 46.46 20.11
C ARG A 781 19.86 45.33 19.10
N SER A 782 19.50 45.61 17.85
CA SER A 782 19.35 44.59 16.83
C SER A 782 20.65 43.85 16.49
N ASP A 783 21.79 44.43 16.84
CA ASP A 783 23.17 43.91 16.76
C ASP A 783 23.54 42.94 17.90
N ASP A 784 22.78 42.95 19.00
CA ASP A 784 22.97 42.06 20.15
C ASP A 784 22.18 40.75 19.93
N THR A 785 22.80 39.84 19.18
CA THR A 785 22.31 38.49 18.89
C THR A 785 23.22 37.43 19.50
N GLN A 786 22.61 36.39 20.09
CA GLN A 786 23.34 35.24 20.62
C GLN A 786 22.93 33.99 19.86
N PHE A 787 23.83 33.51 19.00
CA PHE A 787 23.66 32.28 18.21
C PHE A 787 23.94 31.01 19.02
N ILE A 788 24.75 31.15 20.07
CA ILE A 788 25.12 30.09 21.01
C ILE A 788 24.79 30.57 22.42
N LEU A 789 24.29 29.66 23.24
CA LEU A 789 24.09 29.90 24.67
C LEU A 789 24.98 28.96 25.48
N ASP A 790 25.70 29.48 26.47
CA ASP A 790 26.47 28.66 27.39
C ASP A 790 25.58 27.60 28.05
N PHE A 791 26.15 26.43 28.34
CA PHE A 791 25.40 25.36 29.00
C PHE A 791 24.80 25.80 30.35
N ASP A 792 25.51 26.69 31.05
CA ASP A 792 25.10 27.19 32.36
C ASP A 792 24.01 28.26 32.32
N ASN A 793 23.69 28.79 31.13
CA ASN A 793 22.58 29.71 30.91
C ASN A 793 21.24 29.07 31.35
N SER A 794 20.34 29.87 31.93
CA SER A 794 19.03 29.40 32.41
C SER A 794 18.18 28.78 31.31
N VAL A 795 18.25 29.33 30.09
CA VAL A 795 17.55 28.82 28.91
C VAL A 795 18.12 27.45 28.53
N SER A 796 19.45 27.34 28.38
CA SER A 796 20.15 26.09 28.10
C SER A 796 19.81 25.00 29.12
N LYS A 797 19.85 25.31 30.41
CA LYS A 797 19.50 24.37 31.50
C LYS A 797 18.05 23.90 31.41
N THR A 798 17.13 24.81 31.11
CA THR A 798 15.69 24.49 31.03
C THR A 798 15.38 23.66 29.80
N VAL A 799 15.90 24.02 28.63
CA VAL A 799 15.78 23.23 27.39
C VAL A 799 16.39 21.84 27.58
N ASN A 800 17.58 21.75 28.19
CA ASN A 800 18.20 20.47 28.50
C ASN A 800 17.36 19.62 29.46
N LYS A 801 16.70 20.24 30.46
CA LYS A 801 15.79 19.55 31.37
C LYS A 801 14.57 18.99 30.63
N ILE A 802 13.97 19.76 29.73
CA ILE A 802 12.87 19.30 28.85
C ILE A 802 13.35 18.12 28.00
N PHE A 803 14.51 18.25 27.35
CA PHE A 803 15.11 17.17 26.56
C PHE A 803 15.35 15.89 27.38
N LYS A 804 15.86 16.02 28.63
CA LYS A 804 16.06 14.88 29.53
C LYS A 804 14.77 14.16 29.91
N LEU A 805 13.69 14.91 30.11
CA LEU A 805 12.36 14.35 30.36
C LEU A 805 11.83 13.61 29.12
N MET A 806 12.00 14.19 27.93
CA MET A 806 11.62 13.54 26.68
C MET A 806 12.41 12.25 26.42
N ARG A 807 13.71 12.24 26.73
CA ARG A 807 14.61 11.09 26.57
C ARG A 807 14.42 10.00 27.64
N GLN A 808 13.67 10.29 28.70
CA GLN A 808 13.60 9.43 29.89
C GLN A 808 13.10 8.03 29.51
N SER A 809 13.98 7.05 29.69
CA SER A 809 13.77 5.66 29.30
C SER A 809 14.39 4.72 30.32
N PHE A 810 13.99 3.45 30.28
CA PHE A 810 14.41 2.42 31.21
C PHE A 810 14.91 1.19 30.45
N ALA A 811 15.99 0.60 30.93
CA ALA A 811 16.44 -0.72 30.55
C ALA A 811 16.17 -1.65 31.74
N LEU A 812 15.15 -2.51 31.62
CA LEU A 812 14.61 -3.31 32.73
C LEU A 812 14.22 -2.40 33.92
N ASP A 813 14.86 -2.56 35.07
CA ASP A 813 14.62 -1.79 36.29
C ASP A 813 15.48 -0.53 36.41
N ARG A 814 16.41 -0.30 35.48
CA ARG A 814 17.38 0.81 35.53
C ARG A 814 16.98 1.96 34.62
N GLN A 815 16.92 3.15 35.19
CA GLN A 815 16.77 4.37 34.41
C GLN A 815 18.03 4.61 33.57
N ILE A 816 17.84 4.88 32.28
CA ILE A 816 18.94 5.25 31.38
C ILE A 816 19.33 6.70 31.69
N VAL A 817 20.54 6.86 32.22
CA VAL A 817 21.12 8.16 32.54
C VAL A 817 22.04 8.65 31.42
N GLU A 818 22.61 9.85 31.57
CA GLU A 818 23.67 10.30 30.65
C GLU A 818 24.94 9.49 30.88
N THR A 819 25.63 9.17 29.78
CA THR A 819 26.88 8.41 29.83
C THR A 819 28.01 9.32 30.31
N VAL A 820 28.70 8.88 31.35
CA VAL A 820 29.93 9.47 31.88
C VAL A 820 30.97 8.37 31.90
N LEU A 821 31.96 8.48 31.03
CA LEU A 821 33.01 7.48 30.85
C LEU A 821 34.38 8.16 31.02
N PRO A 822 34.90 8.26 32.24
CA PRO A 822 36.17 8.94 32.49
C PRO A 822 37.34 8.06 32.02
N TRP A 823 37.99 8.45 30.93
CA TRP A 823 39.18 7.79 30.43
C TRP A 823 40.44 8.25 31.15
N ASN A 824 41.46 7.39 31.15
CA ASN A 824 42.80 7.70 31.62
C ASN A 824 43.73 7.77 30.41
N ASP A 825 44.56 8.81 30.32
CA ASP A 825 45.47 9.03 29.19
C ASP A 825 46.49 7.89 29.00
N ASP A 826 46.81 7.15 30.07
CA ASP A 826 47.70 5.98 30.00
C ASP A 826 47.04 4.74 29.36
N ILE A 827 45.74 4.79 29.07
CA ILE A 827 44.98 3.69 28.46
C ILE A 827 44.57 4.10 27.06
N ARG A 828 45.20 3.49 26.06
CA ARG A 828 44.91 3.77 24.65
C ARG A 828 43.68 3.00 24.19
N ILE A 829 42.69 3.69 23.63
CA ILE A 829 41.52 3.04 23.02
C ILE A 829 41.87 2.59 21.60
N GLU A 830 41.60 1.33 21.26
CA GLU A 830 41.96 0.73 19.96
C GLU A 830 40.77 0.58 19.01
N GLY A 831 39.55 0.44 19.54
CA GLY A 831 38.35 0.23 18.75
C GLY A 831 37.11 -0.01 19.60
N GLN A 832 35.94 -0.02 18.94
CA GLN A 832 34.64 -0.30 19.58
C GLN A 832 33.81 -1.31 18.78
N SER A 833 32.88 -2.01 19.40
CA SER A 833 31.87 -2.83 18.70
C SER A 833 30.48 -2.25 18.96
N VAL A 834 29.70 -2.11 17.89
CA VAL A 834 28.34 -1.57 17.91
C VAL A 834 27.32 -2.70 17.70
N ASP A 835 26.19 -2.64 18.38
CA ASP A 835 25.08 -3.59 18.20
C ASP A 835 24.15 -3.20 17.05
N GLY A 836 23.17 -4.07 16.74
CA GLY A 836 22.18 -3.82 15.69
C GLY A 836 21.20 -2.66 15.96
N TYR A 837 21.27 -2.02 17.13
CA TYR A 837 20.51 -0.81 17.46
C TYR A 837 21.38 0.44 17.39
N GLY A 838 22.61 0.31 16.88
CA GLY A 838 23.58 1.38 16.88
C GLY A 838 23.91 1.80 18.30
N LYS A 839 24.33 0.90 19.20
CA LYS A 839 24.87 1.24 20.53
C LYS A 839 26.19 0.52 20.76
N THR A 840 27.14 1.18 21.40
CA THR A 840 28.43 0.55 21.71
C THR A 840 28.26 -0.44 22.88
N ARG A 841 28.73 -1.67 22.67
CA ARG A 841 28.70 -2.78 23.64
C ARG A 841 30.07 -3.24 24.09
N ARG A 842 31.11 -2.81 23.39
CA ARG A 842 32.49 -3.23 23.64
C ARG A 842 33.43 -2.11 23.28
N ILE A 843 34.44 -1.91 24.11
CA ILE A 843 35.59 -1.07 23.84
C ILE A 843 36.85 -1.91 24.07
N ASP A 844 37.70 -1.97 23.07
CA ASP A 844 39.03 -2.57 23.21
C ASP A 844 40.04 -1.48 23.55
N VAL A 845 40.83 -1.74 24.58
CA VAL A 845 41.87 -0.83 25.04
C VAL A 845 43.22 -1.55 25.13
N ARG A 846 44.30 -0.78 25.11
CA ARG A 846 45.66 -1.25 25.37
C ARG A 846 46.22 -0.56 26.60
N TYR A 847 46.78 -1.36 27.51
CA TYR A 847 47.48 -0.91 28.70
C TYR A 847 48.70 -1.81 28.90
N GLU A 848 49.90 -1.24 29.11
CA GLU A 848 51.15 -1.98 29.29
C GLU A 848 51.36 -3.10 28.24
N ASP A 849 51.16 -2.76 26.96
CA ASP A 849 51.23 -3.64 25.78
C ASP A 849 50.23 -4.82 25.73
N GLN A 850 49.36 -4.97 26.72
CA GLN A 850 48.28 -5.96 26.70
C GLN A 850 46.97 -5.34 26.21
N ARG A 851 46.27 -6.09 25.34
CA ARG A 851 44.92 -5.75 24.89
C ARG A 851 43.90 -6.25 25.91
N VAL A 852 42.98 -5.37 26.30
CA VAL A 852 41.92 -5.65 27.26
C VAL A 852 40.60 -5.31 26.60
N THR A 853 39.62 -6.22 26.73
CA THR A 853 38.27 -5.96 26.26
C THR A 853 37.39 -5.52 27.43
N LEU A 854 36.78 -4.34 27.30
CA LEU A 854 35.76 -3.83 28.21
C LEU A 854 34.40 -4.05 27.55
N ILE A 855 33.60 -4.99 28.07
CA ILE A 855 32.21 -5.14 27.66
C ILE A 855 31.41 -4.11 28.45
N THR A 856 30.59 -3.30 27.79
CA THR A 856 29.88 -2.18 28.41
C THR A 856 28.37 -2.44 28.41
N SER A 857 27.67 -1.91 29.41
CA SER A 857 26.27 -1.53 29.22
C SER A 857 26.15 -0.65 27.96
N PRO A 858 25.01 -0.61 27.28
CA PRO A 858 24.87 0.20 26.07
C PRO A 858 25.22 1.67 26.33
N ILE A 859 26.07 2.24 25.47
CA ILE A 859 26.50 3.64 25.50
C ILE A 859 26.46 4.23 24.08
N PRO A 860 26.46 5.57 23.90
CA PRO A 860 26.58 6.14 22.56
C PRO A 860 27.99 5.92 22.00
N GLN A 861 28.09 5.98 20.67
CA GLN A 861 29.35 5.76 19.95
C GLN A 861 30.40 6.79 20.34
N GLN A 862 31.65 6.33 20.28
CA GLN A 862 32.82 7.19 20.37
C GLN A 862 33.33 7.49 18.95
N ALA A 863 34.10 8.56 18.78
CA ALA A 863 34.71 8.90 17.49
C ALA A 863 35.96 8.03 17.22
N ILE A 864 35.77 6.72 17.10
CA ILE A 864 36.81 5.69 16.97
C ILE A 864 36.29 4.60 16.03
N LYS A 865 37.15 3.99 15.21
CA LYS A 865 36.79 2.88 14.32
C LYS A 865 36.02 1.74 14.99
N GLU A 866 35.12 1.17 14.21
CA GLU A 866 34.50 -0.11 14.53
C GLU A 866 35.52 -1.25 14.43
N ASN A 867 35.54 -2.12 15.42
CA ASN A 867 36.26 -3.38 15.41
C ASN A 867 35.31 -4.52 15.05
N LYS A 868 35.53 -5.15 13.90
CA LYS A 868 34.73 -6.27 13.39
C LYS A 868 35.12 -7.62 14.00
N GLU A 869 36.22 -7.70 14.77
CA GLU A 869 36.63 -8.94 15.44
C GLU A 869 35.66 -9.29 16.58
N LYS A 870 34.99 -10.45 16.46
CA LYS A 870 34.07 -10.92 17.50
C LYS A 870 34.78 -11.47 18.73
N ARG A 871 35.97 -12.05 18.54
CA ARG A 871 36.79 -12.60 19.63
C ARG A 871 37.17 -11.51 20.63
N ILE A 872 36.92 -11.80 21.90
CA ILE A 872 37.30 -10.94 23.02
C ILE A 872 38.71 -11.24 23.53
N ALA A 873 39.39 -10.24 24.10
CA ALA A 873 40.68 -10.42 24.74
C ALA A 873 40.49 -10.82 26.22
N LEU A 874 41.00 -12.00 26.58
CA LEU A 874 41.07 -12.47 27.96
C LEU A 874 42.40 -12.04 28.58
N VAL A 875 42.36 -11.52 29.80
CA VAL A 875 43.55 -11.15 30.57
C VAL A 875 43.59 -11.85 31.91
N ASN A 876 44.77 -11.93 32.52
CA ASN A 876 44.88 -12.41 33.90
C ASN A 876 44.07 -11.49 34.83
N GLY A 877 43.34 -12.05 35.78
CA GLY A 877 42.45 -11.23 36.60
C GLY A 877 43.16 -10.25 37.54
N LYS A 878 44.43 -10.50 37.95
CA LYS A 878 45.24 -9.49 38.67
C LYS A 878 45.56 -8.30 37.77
N PHE A 879 45.82 -8.55 36.49
CA PHE A 879 46.03 -7.50 35.50
C PHE A 879 44.74 -6.70 35.25
N ALA A 880 43.59 -7.38 35.13
CA ALA A 880 42.30 -6.71 35.03
C ALA A 880 42.03 -5.77 36.22
N MET A 881 42.33 -6.19 37.47
CA MET A 881 42.21 -5.31 38.64
C MET A 881 43.14 -4.08 38.57
N LYS A 882 44.34 -4.23 38.00
CA LYS A 882 45.27 -3.11 37.78
C LYS A 882 44.69 -2.09 36.80
N VAL A 883 44.11 -2.57 35.70
CA VAL A 883 43.41 -1.74 34.69
C VAL A 883 42.23 -1.00 35.33
N LEU A 884 41.38 -1.72 36.08
CA LEU A 884 40.22 -1.14 36.75
C LEU A 884 40.62 -0.06 37.77
N LYS A 885 41.68 -0.31 38.55
CA LYS A 885 42.25 0.69 39.47
C LYS A 885 42.73 1.94 38.72
N LYS A 886 43.38 1.77 37.56
CA LYS A 886 43.88 2.88 36.74
C LYS A 886 42.74 3.70 36.13
N LEU A 887 41.66 3.05 35.71
CA LEU A 887 40.41 3.67 35.26
C LEU A 887 39.60 4.32 36.41
N LYS A 888 40.00 4.11 37.67
CA LYS A 888 39.21 4.47 38.86
C LYS A 888 37.81 3.83 38.83
N ALA A 889 37.70 2.63 38.25
CA ALA A 889 36.48 1.85 38.23
C ALA A 889 36.26 1.16 39.58
N THR A 890 35.00 1.07 40.01
CA THR A 890 34.63 0.39 41.27
C THR A 890 34.24 -1.04 40.96
N ILE A 891 34.95 -2.01 41.55
CA ILE A 891 34.59 -3.43 41.40
C ILE A 891 33.32 -3.72 42.19
N VAL A 892 32.31 -4.26 41.50
CA VAL A 892 30.99 -4.57 42.07
C VAL A 892 30.89 -6.06 42.41
N SER A 893 31.32 -6.93 41.49
CA SER A 893 31.22 -8.37 41.67
C SER A 893 32.16 -9.14 40.74
N GLN A 894 32.22 -10.45 40.94
CA GLN A 894 32.83 -11.41 40.03
C GLN A 894 31.79 -12.44 39.59
N THR A 895 31.87 -12.89 38.35
CA THR A 895 31.03 -13.98 37.86
C THR A 895 31.76 -15.30 38.05
N ILE A 896 31.11 -16.26 38.72
CA ILE A 896 31.66 -17.60 38.94
C ILE A 896 30.82 -18.63 38.19
N ASN A 897 31.48 -19.49 37.42
CA ASN A 897 30.87 -20.63 36.76
C ASN A 897 31.61 -21.92 37.17
N LYS A 898 30.89 -22.89 37.73
CA LYS A 898 31.45 -24.16 38.23
C LYS A 898 32.66 -23.98 39.18
N GLY A 899 32.62 -22.94 40.02
CA GLY A 899 33.68 -22.64 40.99
C GLY A 899 34.88 -21.86 40.44
N ILE A 900 34.86 -21.47 39.16
CA ILE A 900 35.93 -20.72 38.49
C ILE A 900 35.46 -19.30 38.20
N ALA A 901 36.27 -18.30 38.53
CA ALA A 901 36.02 -16.91 38.17
C ALA A 901 36.33 -16.67 36.69
N LYS A 902 35.38 -16.06 35.97
CA LYS A 902 35.46 -15.81 34.53
C LYS A 902 35.38 -14.34 34.15
N GLU A 903 34.85 -13.50 35.03
CA GLU A 903 34.60 -12.09 34.77
C GLU A 903 34.76 -11.24 36.03
N LEU A 904 35.23 -10.01 35.84
CA LEU A 904 35.16 -8.95 36.84
C LEU A 904 34.17 -7.87 36.39
N ASN A 905 33.15 -7.63 37.20
CA ASN A 905 32.09 -6.67 36.97
C ASN A 905 32.37 -5.39 37.76
N SER A 906 32.31 -4.24 37.10
CA SER A 906 32.68 -2.95 37.68
C SER A 906 31.80 -1.81 37.16
N THR A 907 31.86 -0.65 37.81
CA THR A 907 31.27 0.59 37.33
C THR A 907 32.36 1.61 37.02
N LEU A 908 32.30 2.21 35.83
CA LEU A 908 33.18 3.28 35.37
C LEU A 908 32.32 4.51 35.06
N GLY A 909 32.37 5.51 35.95
CA GLY A 909 31.44 6.64 35.90
C GLY A 909 29.99 6.17 36.04
N THR A 910 29.17 6.37 35.01
CA THR A 910 27.77 5.88 34.98
C THR A 910 27.61 4.57 34.20
N VAL A 911 28.69 4.01 33.68
CA VAL A 911 28.68 2.83 32.79
C VAL A 911 29.02 1.57 33.57
N PHE A 912 28.22 0.52 33.41
CA PHE A 912 28.58 -0.79 33.91
C PHE A 912 29.52 -1.46 32.91
N ILE A 913 30.67 -1.92 33.38
CA ILE A 913 31.67 -2.58 32.55
C ILE A 913 32.02 -3.96 33.11
N THR A 914 32.31 -4.89 32.22
CA THR A 914 32.78 -6.23 32.57
C THR A 914 34.06 -6.52 31.81
N ILE A 915 35.06 -7.02 32.54
CA ILE A 915 36.32 -7.49 31.96
C ILE A 915 36.32 -9.02 32.02
N PRO A 916 36.27 -9.70 30.87
CA PRO A 916 36.52 -11.13 30.77
C PRO A 916 37.95 -11.47 31.21
N ILE A 917 38.10 -12.48 32.06
CA ILE A 917 39.40 -12.92 32.56
C ILE A 917 39.67 -14.38 32.18
N ILE A 918 40.95 -14.75 32.18
CA ILE A 918 41.35 -16.14 32.06
C ILE A 918 40.83 -16.92 33.27
N ASP A 919 40.26 -18.10 33.03
CA ASP A 919 39.74 -19.02 34.06
C ASP A 919 40.72 -19.18 35.23
N GLN A 920 40.28 -18.80 36.44
CA GLN A 920 41.10 -18.85 37.66
C GLN A 920 40.26 -18.96 38.94
N ALA A 921 40.92 -19.15 40.09
CA ALA A 921 40.25 -19.21 41.39
C ALA A 921 39.51 -17.88 41.70
N PRO A 922 38.34 -17.95 42.38
CA PRO A 922 37.64 -16.76 42.84
C PRO A 922 38.50 -15.85 43.70
N PHE A 923 38.27 -14.55 43.57
CA PHE A 923 38.97 -13.55 44.36
C PHE A 923 38.31 -13.35 45.73
N ASP A 924 39.12 -13.37 46.78
CA ASP A 924 38.64 -13.10 48.13
C ASP A 924 38.12 -11.65 48.27
N GLY A 925 37.00 -11.49 48.96
CA GLY A 925 36.40 -10.19 49.26
C GLY A 925 35.60 -9.55 48.13
N ILE A 926 35.46 -10.19 46.96
CA ILE A 926 34.64 -9.70 45.84
C ILE A 926 33.30 -10.45 45.81
N PRO A 927 32.14 -9.76 45.85
CA PRO A 927 30.82 -10.39 45.79
C PRO A 927 30.62 -11.25 44.54
N ILE A 928 29.85 -12.34 44.65
CA ILE A 928 29.59 -13.27 43.54
C ILE A 928 28.28 -12.88 42.85
N SER A 929 28.28 -12.85 41.52
CA SER A 929 27.07 -12.74 40.71
C SER A 929 26.65 -14.12 40.16
N GLU A 930 25.35 -14.43 40.25
CA GLU A 930 24.78 -15.71 39.80
C GLU A 930 24.68 -15.85 38.27
N SER A 931 24.79 -14.75 37.53
CA SER A 931 24.70 -14.72 36.06
C SER A 931 25.84 -13.92 35.43
N GLY A 932 26.49 -14.52 34.44
CA GLY A 932 27.56 -13.92 33.65
C GLY A 932 27.12 -13.49 32.27
N MET A 933 28.01 -12.81 31.55
CA MET A 933 27.77 -12.52 30.14
C MET A 933 28.28 -13.67 29.26
N HIS A 934 27.43 -14.11 28.32
CA HIS A 934 27.89 -14.99 27.26
C HIS A 934 28.53 -14.15 26.15
N TYR A 935 29.83 -14.33 25.93
CA TYR A 935 30.57 -13.74 24.82
C TYR A 935 31.08 -14.84 23.88
N PRO A 936 31.24 -14.54 22.58
CA PRO A 936 31.67 -15.53 21.60
C PRO A 936 33.14 -15.93 21.83
N GLU A 937 33.38 -17.24 21.96
CA GLU A 937 34.72 -17.83 22.06
C GLU A 937 35.41 -17.93 20.69
N SER A 938 34.64 -17.88 19.60
CA SER A 938 35.10 -17.97 18.21
C SER A 938 34.55 -16.82 17.35
N ASN A 939 35.22 -16.52 16.24
CA ASN A 939 34.73 -15.56 15.26
C ASN A 939 33.57 -16.11 14.40
N GLN A 940 33.36 -17.43 14.39
CA GLN A 940 32.29 -18.08 13.64
C GLN A 940 31.03 -18.22 14.50
N SER A 941 29.87 -18.00 13.88
CA SER A 941 28.57 -18.22 14.52
C SER A 941 28.13 -19.66 14.27
N ASP A 942 27.98 -20.45 15.34
CA ASP A 942 27.49 -21.82 15.26
C ASP A 942 26.08 -21.89 14.64
N ILE A 943 25.25 -20.86 14.89
CA ILE A 943 23.93 -20.73 14.26
C ILE A 943 24.06 -20.50 12.75
N ASN A 944 25.03 -19.69 12.31
CA ASN A 944 25.24 -19.48 10.88
C ASN A 944 25.75 -20.75 10.20
N ILE A 945 26.67 -21.48 10.87
CA ILE A 945 27.16 -22.78 10.40
C ILE A 945 25.99 -23.77 10.31
N TYR A 946 25.14 -23.84 11.33
CA TYR A 946 23.96 -24.68 11.35
C TYR A 946 23.01 -24.35 10.18
N ASN A 947 22.67 -23.07 9.97
CA ASN A 947 21.78 -22.65 8.89
C ASN A 947 22.38 -22.96 7.51
N GLN A 948 23.67 -22.70 7.30
CA GLN A 948 24.39 -23.06 6.08
C GLN A 948 24.36 -24.56 5.82
N ASN A 949 24.66 -25.38 6.84
CA ASN A 949 24.66 -26.83 6.73
C ASN A 949 23.26 -27.40 6.51
N LYS A 950 22.24 -26.84 7.15
CA LYS A 950 20.82 -27.22 6.95
C LYS A 950 20.39 -26.98 5.50
N LYS A 951 20.69 -25.78 4.97
CA LYS A 951 20.40 -25.39 3.57
C LYS A 951 21.13 -26.30 2.58
N LEU A 952 22.43 -26.51 2.80
CA LEU A 952 23.25 -27.38 1.96
C LEU A 952 22.78 -28.85 1.98
N ALA A 953 22.42 -29.39 3.14
CA ALA A 953 21.92 -30.76 3.26
C ALA A 953 20.65 -30.99 2.42
N ARG A 954 19.75 -30.00 2.40
CA ARG A 954 18.55 -29.99 1.55
C ARG A 954 18.91 -30.00 0.07
N TYR A 955 19.84 -29.16 -0.36
CA TYR A 955 20.26 -29.07 -1.76
C TYR A 955 20.94 -30.34 -2.27
N ILE A 956 21.85 -30.90 -1.46
CA ILE A 956 22.50 -32.16 -1.80
C ILE A 956 21.46 -33.28 -1.90
N THR A 957 20.44 -33.30 -1.03
CA THR A 957 19.35 -34.27 -1.10
C THR A 957 18.55 -34.17 -2.39
N GLU A 958 18.18 -32.94 -2.80
CA GLU A 958 17.47 -32.71 -4.07
C GLU A 958 18.33 -33.14 -5.28
N TYR A 959 19.64 -32.89 -5.24
CA TYR A 959 20.57 -33.40 -6.26
C TYR A 959 20.69 -34.92 -6.27
N VAL A 960 20.65 -35.59 -5.11
CA VAL A 960 20.62 -37.06 -5.06
C VAL A 960 19.39 -37.60 -5.79
N PHE A 961 18.22 -36.99 -5.60
CA PHE A 961 17.00 -37.38 -6.32
C PHE A 961 17.13 -37.16 -7.82
N TRP A 962 17.62 -35.99 -8.23
CA TRP A 962 17.81 -35.65 -9.64
C TRP A 962 18.83 -36.58 -10.33
N VAL A 963 20.00 -36.79 -9.72
CA VAL A 963 21.04 -37.68 -10.25
C VAL A 963 20.57 -39.14 -10.28
N PHE A 964 19.83 -39.59 -9.27
CA PHE A 964 19.27 -40.95 -9.24
C PHE A 964 18.20 -41.16 -10.33
N SER A 965 17.32 -40.18 -10.51
CA SER A 965 16.29 -40.21 -11.54
C SER A 965 16.89 -40.29 -12.95
N ASN A 966 17.89 -39.45 -13.24
CA ASN A 966 18.68 -39.50 -14.47
C ASN A 966 19.38 -40.87 -14.65
N TYR A 967 19.93 -41.42 -13.57
CA TYR A 967 20.60 -42.72 -13.60
C TYR A 967 19.63 -43.87 -13.93
N ILE A 968 18.39 -43.85 -13.42
CA ILE A 968 17.35 -44.82 -13.78
C ILE A 968 16.95 -44.66 -15.24
N GLN A 969 16.74 -43.42 -15.71
CA GLN A 969 16.30 -43.19 -17.08
C GLN A 969 17.30 -43.71 -18.11
N GLN A 970 18.60 -43.54 -17.86
CA GLN A 970 19.67 -44.12 -18.69
C GLN A 970 19.70 -45.66 -18.68
N LYS A 971 19.09 -46.31 -17.69
CA LYS A 971 19.04 -47.78 -17.54
C LYS A 971 17.70 -48.40 -17.96
N GLY A 972 16.69 -47.59 -18.27
CA GLY A 972 15.33 -48.01 -18.63
C GLY A 972 14.36 -47.99 -17.43
N LYS A 973 13.08 -47.65 -17.68
CA LYS A 973 12.06 -47.45 -16.63
C LYS A 973 11.64 -48.73 -15.89
N ALA A 974 11.97 -49.92 -16.40
CA ALA A 974 11.57 -51.22 -15.85
C ALA A 974 12.63 -51.86 -14.92
N VAL A 975 13.46 -51.06 -14.26
CA VAL A 975 14.54 -51.57 -13.40
C VAL A 975 14.05 -51.79 -11.96
N ASP A 976 14.23 -53.01 -11.46
CA ASP A 976 13.95 -53.35 -10.06
C ASP A 976 14.97 -52.71 -9.10
N ILE A 977 14.51 -51.82 -8.21
CA ILE A 977 15.34 -51.00 -7.32
C ILE A 977 15.67 -51.78 -6.05
N THR A 978 16.61 -52.71 -6.16
CA THR A 978 17.10 -53.53 -5.03
C THR A 978 18.20 -52.83 -4.21
N ASN A 979 18.51 -53.32 -3.00
CA ASN A 979 19.67 -52.83 -2.23
C ASN A 979 20.99 -52.96 -3.01
N LYS A 980 21.13 -53.99 -3.86
CA LYS A 980 22.30 -54.17 -4.75
C LYS A 980 22.35 -53.07 -5.82
N PHE A 981 21.20 -52.65 -6.34
CA PHE A 981 21.12 -51.54 -7.29
C PHE A 981 21.54 -50.21 -6.65
N LEU A 982 21.02 -49.92 -5.45
CA LEU A 982 21.40 -48.73 -4.68
C LEU A 982 22.90 -48.69 -4.34
N ALA A 983 23.49 -49.84 -3.98
CA ALA A 983 24.94 -49.93 -3.75
C ALA A 983 25.76 -49.64 -5.02
N LYS A 984 25.31 -50.11 -6.19
CA LYS A 984 25.95 -49.78 -7.48
C LYS A 984 25.83 -48.29 -7.81
N PHE A 985 24.66 -47.70 -7.59
CA PHE A 985 24.43 -46.27 -7.76
C PHE A 985 25.37 -45.46 -6.86
N ALA A 986 25.42 -45.76 -5.56
CA ALA A 986 26.29 -45.09 -4.60
C ALA A 986 27.76 -45.14 -5.02
N LYS A 987 28.26 -46.32 -5.43
CA LYS A 987 29.65 -46.49 -5.88
C LYS A 987 29.98 -45.72 -7.17
N LYS A 988 29.00 -45.56 -8.07
CA LYS A 988 29.21 -44.91 -9.36
C LYS A 988 29.07 -43.39 -9.28
N MET A 989 28.08 -42.89 -8.55
CA MET A 989 27.62 -41.50 -8.61
C MET A 989 28.10 -40.62 -7.46
N PHE A 990 28.85 -41.15 -6.48
CA PHE A 990 29.39 -40.37 -5.36
C PHE A 990 30.92 -40.40 -5.31
N LYS A 991 31.49 -39.35 -4.71
CA LYS A 991 32.92 -39.20 -4.39
C LYS A 991 33.07 -38.69 -2.95
N ILE A 992 33.85 -39.38 -2.11
CA ILE A 992 34.10 -38.95 -0.73
C ILE A 992 35.38 -38.10 -0.68
N VAL A 993 35.28 -36.86 -0.19
CA VAL A 993 36.40 -35.92 -0.03
C VAL A 993 36.30 -35.24 1.35
N PRO A 994 37.07 -35.70 2.36
CA PRO A 994 36.89 -35.28 3.77
C PRO A 994 36.96 -33.78 4.07
N ALA A 995 37.78 -33.03 3.35
CA ALA A 995 37.98 -31.59 3.56
C ALA A 995 37.30 -30.75 2.46
N PHE A 996 36.25 -31.26 1.82
CA PHE A 996 35.57 -30.53 0.76
C PHE A 996 34.82 -29.32 1.30
N GLN A 997 35.06 -28.15 0.70
CA GLN A 997 34.31 -26.94 0.97
C GLN A 997 33.31 -26.71 -0.15
N TYR A 998 32.03 -26.75 0.19
CA TYR A 998 30.96 -26.48 -0.77
C TYR A 998 30.90 -24.98 -1.06
N GLY A 999 30.85 -24.63 -2.34
CA GLY A 999 30.57 -23.28 -2.78
C GLY A 999 29.06 -22.97 -2.78
N PRO A 1000 28.66 -21.81 -3.32
CA PRO A 1000 27.25 -21.52 -3.55
C PRO A 1000 26.65 -22.54 -4.52
N VAL A 1001 25.43 -23.01 -4.22
CA VAL A 1001 24.69 -23.96 -5.05
C VAL A 1001 23.58 -23.20 -5.76
N PRO A 1002 23.60 -23.09 -7.10
CA PRO A 1002 22.52 -22.44 -7.83
C PRO A 1002 21.23 -23.24 -7.73
N LYS A 1003 20.08 -22.58 -7.90
CA LYS A 1003 18.77 -23.23 -7.89
C LYS A 1003 18.59 -24.21 -9.05
N ILE A 1004 19.12 -23.86 -10.23
CA ILE A 1004 19.05 -24.72 -11.42
C ILE A 1004 19.99 -25.92 -11.22
N PHE A 1005 19.48 -27.12 -11.48
CA PHE A 1005 20.31 -28.33 -11.44
C PHE A 1005 21.38 -28.27 -12.52
N SER A 1006 22.64 -28.46 -12.14
CA SER A 1006 23.75 -28.47 -13.08
C SER A 1006 24.81 -29.50 -12.71
N THR A 1007 25.37 -30.15 -13.73
CA THR A 1007 26.52 -31.04 -13.55
C THR A 1007 27.82 -30.29 -13.24
N SER A 1008 27.87 -28.98 -13.48
CA SER A 1008 28.96 -28.08 -13.11
C SER A 1008 28.79 -27.43 -11.73
N SER A 1009 27.75 -27.79 -10.98
CA SER A 1009 27.48 -27.26 -9.64
C SER A 1009 28.61 -27.58 -8.66
N THR A 1010 28.79 -26.74 -7.65
CA THR A 1010 29.85 -26.84 -6.63
C THR A 1010 29.76 -28.10 -5.75
N ILE A 1011 28.62 -28.79 -5.77
CA ILE A 1011 28.41 -30.07 -5.07
C ILE A 1011 28.75 -31.29 -5.94
N MET A 1012 29.12 -31.08 -7.21
CA MET A 1012 29.43 -32.11 -8.19
C MET A 1012 30.90 -32.01 -8.63
N ASP A 1013 31.52 -33.16 -8.87
CA ASP A 1013 32.86 -33.27 -9.45
C ASP A 1013 32.90 -34.44 -10.45
N GLY A 1014 33.19 -34.14 -11.71
CA GLY A 1014 33.19 -35.14 -12.80
C GLY A 1014 31.86 -35.89 -12.94
N GLY A 1015 30.73 -35.21 -12.71
CA GLY A 1015 29.38 -35.79 -12.76
C GLY A 1015 29.01 -36.66 -11.55
N LYS A 1016 29.81 -36.63 -10.48
CA LYS A 1016 29.53 -37.34 -9.21
C LYS A 1016 29.25 -36.35 -8.09
N ILE A 1017 28.32 -36.69 -7.20
CA ILE A 1017 28.03 -35.91 -6.00
C ILE A 1017 29.19 -36.06 -5.01
N VAL A 1018 29.73 -34.94 -4.57
CA VAL A 1018 30.80 -34.90 -3.56
C VAL A 1018 30.19 -34.91 -2.16
N VAL A 1019 30.73 -35.76 -1.29
CA VAL A 1019 30.34 -35.87 0.13
C VAL A 1019 31.58 -35.86 1.02
N THR A 1020 31.48 -35.37 2.25
CA THR A 1020 32.65 -35.23 3.15
C THR A 1020 32.93 -36.47 3.99
N SER A 1021 32.00 -37.44 4.05
CA SER A 1021 32.23 -38.65 4.85
C SER A 1021 31.39 -39.82 4.36
N GLU A 1022 31.79 -41.02 4.77
CA GLU A 1022 31.02 -42.24 4.54
C GLU A 1022 29.67 -42.21 5.29
N ASP A 1023 29.61 -41.58 6.47
CA ASP A 1023 28.37 -41.41 7.23
C ASP A 1023 27.35 -40.55 6.47
N MET A 1024 27.81 -39.43 5.88
CA MET A 1024 26.98 -38.58 5.03
C MET A 1024 26.40 -39.36 3.85
N LEU A 1025 27.21 -40.17 3.17
CA LEU A 1025 26.73 -41.03 2.08
C LEU A 1025 25.66 -42.01 2.56
N LYS A 1026 25.88 -42.69 3.70
CA LYS A 1026 24.91 -43.63 4.27
C LYS A 1026 23.57 -42.95 4.56
N ARG A 1027 23.59 -41.74 5.12
CA ARG A 1027 22.38 -40.95 5.40
C ARG A 1027 21.65 -40.53 4.13
N LEU A 1028 22.37 -40.03 3.12
CA LEU A 1028 21.77 -39.66 1.82
C LEU A 1028 21.13 -40.88 1.13
N MET A 1029 21.81 -42.03 1.17
CA MET A 1029 21.27 -43.27 0.63
C MET A 1029 20.04 -43.77 1.40
N TYR A 1030 20.01 -43.57 2.72
CA TYR A 1030 18.83 -43.87 3.53
C TYR A 1030 17.65 -42.95 3.19
N VAL A 1031 17.89 -41.64 3.02
CA VAL A 1031 16.87 -40.67 2.58
C VAL A 1031 16.32 -41.05 1.20
N LEU A 1032 17.19 -41.38 0.24
CA LEU A 1032 16.78 -41.86 -1.07
C LEU A 1032 15.91 -43.13 -0.98
N LYS A 1033 16.30 -44.10 -0.15
CA LYS A 1033 15.53 -45.32 0.09
C LYS A 1033 14.15 -45.04 0.69
N LEU A 1034 14.06 -44.12 1.65
CA LEU A 1034 12.77 -43.69 2.20
C LEU A 1034 11.90 -43.02 1.13
N TYR A 1035 12.48 -42.18 0.26
CA TYR A 1035 11.75 -41.53 -0.81
C TYR A 1035 11.22 -42.55 -1.84
N ILE A 1036 12.03 -43.54 -2.21
CA ILE A 1036 11.62 -44.67 -3.08
C ILE A 1036 10.39 -45.39 -2.51
N ILE A 1037 10.35 -45.64 -1.20
CA ILE A 1037 9.23 -46.34 -0.55
C ILE A 1037 7.96 -45.48 -0.54
N ARG A 1038 8.10 -44.17 -0.36
CA ARG A 1038 6.96 -43.26 -0.18
C ARG A 1038 6.35 -42.81 -1.52
N ASP A 1039 7.19 -42.46 -2.49
CA ASP A 1039 6.76 -41.89 -3.77
C ASP A 1039 7.76 -42.16 -4.89
N LEU A 1040 7.79 -43.42 -5.32
CA LEU A 1040 8.64 -43.85 -6.43
C LEU A 1040 8.30 -43.13 -7.75
N ARG A 1041 7.01 -42.84 -8.00
CA ARG A 1041 6.57 -42.23 -9.26
C ARG A 1041 7.15 -40.83 -9.41
N SER A 1042 7.06 -39.99 -8.38
CA SER A 1042 7.65 -38.65 -8.42
C SER A 1042 9.17 -38.70 -8.55
N LEU A 1043 9.83 -39.66 -7.88
CA LEU A 1043 11.28 -39.82 -7.98
C LEU A 1043 11.74 -40.24 -9.39
N ILE A 1044 11.02 -41.15 -10.04
CA ILE A 1044 11.33 -41.56 -11.43
C ILE A 1044 11.17 -40.38 -12.39
N ASN A 1045 10.22 -39.50 -12.16
CA ASN A 1045 10.02 -38.31 -12.99
C ASN A 1045 10.88 -37.11 -12.57
N TYR A 1046 11.65 -37.21 -11.49
CA TYR A 1046 12.41 -36.08 -10.95
C TYR A 1046 13.45 -35.51 -11.93
N HIS A 1047 13.94 -36.32 -12.87
CA HIS A 1047 14.85 -35.89 -13.95
C HIS A 1047 14.26 -34.80 -14.86
N THR A 1048 12.93 -34.69 -14.96
CA THR A 1048 12.27 -33.64 -15.77
C THR A 1048 12.27 -32.28 -15.07
N ARG A 1049 12.76 -32.21 -13.83
CA ARG A 1049 12.88 -30.95 -13.09
C ARG A 1049 14.22 -30.28 -13.41
N ASN A 1050 14.15 -28.99 -13.71
CA ASN A 1050 15.34 -28.17 -13.96
C ASN A 1050 15.75 -27.35 -12.73
N VAL A 1051 14.87 -27.23 -11.72
CA VAL A 1051 15.08 -26.39 -10.54
C VAL A 1051 14.92 -27.17 -9.23
N ILE A 1052 15.68 -26.80 -8.20
CA ILE A 1052 15.49 -27.24 -6.82
C ILE A 1052 14.16 -26.68 -6.31
N THR A 1053 13.23 -27.56 -5.96
CA THR A 1053 11.88 -27.17 -5.51
C THR A 1053 11.91 -26.48 -4.15
N HIS A 1054 12.68 -27.03 -3.21
CA HIS A 1054 12.79 -26.49 -1.86
C HIS A 1054 13.98 -25.54 -1.74
N TYR A 1055 14.13 -24.59 -2.66
CA TYR A 1055 15.29 -23.70 -2.64
C TYR A 1055 15.22 -22.68 -1.48
N TYR A 1056 14.03 -22.11 -1.25
CA TYR A 1056 13.67 -21.27 -0.09
C TYR A 1056 12.59 -21.99 0.72
N MET A 1057 12.85 -22.28 1.99
CA MET A 1057 11.84 -22.85 2.91
C MET A 1057 11.75 -22.12 4.25
N ASP A 1058 12.75 -21.31 4.60
CA ASP A 1058 12.72 -20.53 5.82
C ASP A 1058 13.28 -19.14 5.61
N ILE A 1059 12.99 -18.24 6.55
CA ILE A 1059 13.43 -16.84 6.50
C ILE A 1059 14.97 -16.70 6.41
N THR A 1060 15.73 -17.71 6.82
CA THR A 1060 17.20 -17.69 6.79
C THR A 1060 17.77 -18.05 5.42
N ASP A 1061 16.94 -18.57 4.52
CA ASP A 1061 17.31 -18.83 3.13
C ASP A 1061 17.43 -17.55 2.30
N PHE A 1062 16.77 -16.47 2.73
CA PHE A 1062 16.76 -15.17 2.06
C PHE A 1062 17.96 -14.29 2.47
N SER A 1063 18.35 -13.39 1.56
CA SER A 1063 19.36 -12.38 1.76
C SER A 1063 18.92 -11.37 2.84
N HIS A 1064 19.80 -11.09 3.80
CA HIS A 1064 19.54 -10.09 4.82
C HIS A 1064 19.74 -8.66 4.29
N ASN A 1065 18.80 -7.76 4.57
CA ASN A 1065 18.95 -6.34 4.31
C ASN A 1065 18.60 -5.56 5.60
N PRO A 1066 19.50 -4.68 6.10
CA PRO A 1066 19.29 -3.96 7.35
C PRO A 1066 18.05 -3.06 7.43
N ARG A 1067 17.49 -2.61 6.29
CA ARG A 1067 16.34 -1.68 6.25
C ARG A 1067 14.98 -2.38 6.24
N GLN A 1068 14.93 -3.70 6.05
CA GLN A 1068 13.69 -4.45 5.99
C GLN A 1068 13.71 -5.67 6.92
N VAL A 1069 12.52 -6.12 7.30
CA VAL A 1069 12.32 -7.39 8.00
C VAL A 1069 11.66 -8.39 7.05
N ILE A 1070 12.02 -9.66 7.19
CA ILE A 1070 11.36 -10.77 6.51
C ILE A 1070 10.63 -11.58 7.59
N LEU A 1071 9.32 -11.72 7.42
CA LEU A 1071 8.44 -12.49 8.31
C LEU A 1071 7.83 -13.64 7.52
N HIS A 1072 7.38 -14.66 8.25
CA HIS A 1072 6.72 -15.83 7.66
C HIS A 1072 5.46 -16.15 8.47
N GLY A 1073 4.32 -16.19 7.77
CA GLY A 1073 2.99 -16.31 8.36
C GLY A 1073 2.39 -14.97 8.80
N ASP A 1074 1.07 -14.88 8.71
CA ASP A 1074 0.22 -13.77 9.16
C ASP A 1074 0.41 -13.45 10.65
N ASP A 1075 0.46 -14.46 11.52
CA ASP A 1075 0.72 -14.32 12.96
C ASP A 1075 2.01 -13.51 13.26
N ALA A 1076 3.05 -13.69 12.43
CA ALA A 1076 4.30 -12.97 12.60
C ALA A 1076 4.17 -11.50 12.21
N VAL A 1077 3.36 -11.19 11.18
CA VAL A 1077 3.04 -9.82 10.77
C VAL A 1077 2.20 -9.13 11.84
N ASP A 1078 1.18 -9.80 12.37
CA ASP A 1078 0.37 -9.29 13.46
C ASP A 1078 1.20 -9.00 14.71
N LYS A 1079 2.09 -9.91 15.07
CA LYS A 1079 3.03 -9.70 16.16
C LYS A 1079 3.95 -8.50 15.90
N TRP A 1080 4.48 -8.36 14.69
CA TRP A 1080 5.29 -7.20 14.28
C TRP A 1080 4.50 -5.89 14.40
N ILE A 1081 3.26 -5.86 13.90
CA ILE A 1081 2.36 -4.71 14.00
C ILE A 1081 2.10 -4.37 15.47
N GLN A 1082 1.79 -5.37 16.30
CA GLN A 1082 1.55 -5.19 17.73
C GLN A 1082 2.80 -4.62 18.42
N GLU A 1083 3.97 -5.25 18.27
CA GLU A 1083 5.22 -4.83 18.90
C GLU A 1083 5.61 -3.40 18.51
N ASN A 1084 5.37 -2.99 17.26
CA ASN A 1084 5.69 -1.62 16.81
C ASN A 1084 4.60 -0.59 17.16
N ARG A 1085 3.36 -1.00 17.43
CA ARG A 1085 2.29 -0.11 17.93
C ARG A 1085 2.36 0.10 19.44
N PHE A 1086 2.97 -0.82 20.20
CA PHE A 1086 3.09 -0.70 21.65
C PHE A 1086 4.21 0.27 22.05
N THR A 1087 3.83 1.44 22.53
CA THR A 1087 4.70 2.24 23.38
C THR A 1087 4.65 1.71 24.81
N TYR A 1088 5.70 1.00 25.23
CA TYR A 1088 5.85 0.59 26.62
C TYR A 1088 5.94 1.83 27.53
N THR A 1089 4.85 2.12 28.22
CA THR A 1089 4.74 3.28 29.10
C THR A 1089 4.93 2.81 30.53
N LEU A 1090 5.78 3.51 31.29
CA LEU A 1090 5.92 3.29 32.72
C LEU A 1090 4.81 4.05 33.45
N HIS A 1091 3.93 3.34 34.14
CA HIS A 1091 2.84 3.93 34.90
C HIS A 1091 3.20 4.06 36.38
N ASP A 1092 2.77 5.14 37.02
CA ASP A 1092 2.81 5.33 38.47
C ASP A 1092 1.45 5.05 39.13
N LYS A 1093 0.44 4.73 38.31
CA LYS A 1093 -0.95 4.49 38.70
C LYS A 1093 -1.46 3.16 38.17
N ILE A 1094 -2.50 2.62 38.81
CA ILE A 1094 -3.18 1.41 38.34
C ILE A 1094 -4.01 1.74 37.09
N ILE A 1095 -3.89 0.93 36.05
CA ILE A 1095 -4.71 1.06 34.84
C ILE A 1095 -5.90 0.11 34.94
N ASN A 1096 -7.06 0.69 35.25
CA ASN A 1096 -8.29 -0.07 35.50
C ASN A 1096 -8.75 -0.84 34.23
N GLY A 1097 -9.18 -2.09 34.41
CA GLY A 1097 -9.71 -2.91 33.32
C GLY A 1097 -8.67 -3.48 32.35
N GLN A 1098 -7.39 -3.11 32.49
CA GLN A 1098 -6.34 -3.62 31.63
C GLN A 1098 -6.08 -5.10 31.90
N ARG A 1099 -6.19 -5.93 30.86
CA ARG A 1099 -5.97 -7.38 30.92
C ARG A 1099 -4.52 -7.76 30.73
N SER A 1100 -3.84 -7.10 29.80
CA SER A 1100 -2.42 -7.27 29.52
C SER A 1100 -1.57 -6.65 30.64
N PRO A 1101 -0.41 -7.23 30.97
CA PRO A 1101 0.47 -6.64 31.98
C PRO A 1101 1.05 -5.31 31.50
N TYR A 1102 1.44 -4.45 32.45
CA TYR A 1102 2.02 -3.13 32.18
C TYR A 1102 3.15 -2.82 33.16
N PHE A 1103 4.06 -1.91 32.78
CA PHE A 1103 5.14 -1.50 33.67
C PHE A 1103 4.62 -0.52 34.73
N PHE A 1104 4.96 -0.77 35.99
CA PHE A 1104 4.54 0.04 37.13
C PHE A 1104 5.73 0.45 38.00
N ARG A 1105 5.79 1.72 38.41
CA ARG A 1105 6.74 2.22 39.41
C ARG A 1105 6.10 3.34 40.21
N ASN A 1106 6.01 3.17 41.52
CA ASN A 1106 5.52 4.22 42.42
C ASN A 1106 6.37 4.25 43.69
N LYS A 1107 6.87 5.43 44.06
CA LYS A 1107 7.75 5.63 45.22
C LYS A 1107 7.08 5.29 46.56
N LEU A 1108 5.76 5.34 46.65
CA LEU A 1108 4.98 4.96 47.83
C LEU A 1108 4.89 3.45 48.03
N VAL A 1109 5.18 2.66 46.99
CA VAL A 1109 5.39 1.22 47.08
C VAL A 1109 6.88 0.97 47.28
N GLU A 1110 7.66 1.08 46.21
CA GLU A 1110 9.11 0.96 46.19
C GLU A 1110 9.66 1.68 44.95
N ASN A 1111 10.90 2.19 45.03
CA ASN A 1111 11.52 2.96 43.95
C ASN A 1111 12.13 2.07 42.83
N ARG A 1112 11.40 1.06 42.36
CA ARG A 1112 11.81 0.13 41.29
C ARG A 1112 10.67 -0.17 40.33
N VAL A 1113 11.01 -0.69 39.15
CA VAL A 1113 10.02 -1.05 38.12
C VAL A 1113 9.52 -2.46 38.37
N PHE A 1114 8.20 -2.64 38.25
CA PHE A 1114 7.51 -3.92 38.34
C PHE A 1114 6.72 -4.17 37.06
N LEU A 1115 6.50 -5.44 36.74
CA LEU A 1115 5.45 -5.83 35.80
C LEU A 1115 4.15 -6.00 36.59
N ALA A 1116 3.20 -5.09 36.39
CA ALA A 1116 1.90 -5.10 37.04
C ALA A 1116 0.90 -5.95 36.27
N GLN A 1117 0.20 -6.86 36.96
CA GLN A 1117 -0.87 -7.68 36.40
C GLN A 1117 -2.14 -7.52 37.23
N ASN A 1118 -3.18 -6.95 36.62
CA ASN A 1118 -4.49 -6.84 37.26
C ASN A 1118 -5.14 -8.23 37.43
N ALA A 1119 -5.91 -8.36 38.50
CA ALA A 1119 -6.62 -9.54 38.93
C ALA A 1119 -7.97 -9.18 39.57
N ASN A 1120 -8.97 -10.01 39.32
CA ASN A 1120 -10.34 -9.82 39.82
C ASN A 1120 -10.53 -10.33 41.25
N SER A 1121 -9.52 -11.00 41.83
CA SER A 1121 -9.56 -11.49 43.20
C SER A 1121 -8.15 -11.65 43.77
N LEU A 1122 -8.04 -11.61 45.11
CA LEU A 1122 -6.76 -11.79 45.80
C LEU A 1122 -6.15 -13.18 45.53
N ALA A 1123 -6.97 -14.23 45.48
CA ALA A 1123 -6.51 -15.59 45.17
C ALA A 1123 -5.87 -15.69 43.77
N GLN A 1124 -6.44 -14.98 42.80
CA GLN A 1124 -5.89 -14.90 41.45
C GLN A 1124 -4.58 -14.10 41.44
N ALA A 1125 -4.52 -12.95 42.11
CA ALA A 1125 -3.30 -12.16 42.24
C ALA A 1125 -2.12 -12.97 42.82
N LEU A 1126 -2.38 -13.73 43.90
CA LEU A 1126 -1.40 -14.64 44.48
C LEU A 1126 -0.93 -15.72 43.50
N SER A 1127 -1.85 -16.27 42.70
CA SER A 1127 -1.53 -17.32 41.72
C SER A 1127 -0.63 -16.80 40.59
N VAL A 1128 -0.84 -15.56 40.16
CA VAL A 1128 0.04 -14.86 39.22
C VAL A 1128 1.43 -14.70 39.82
N ALA A 1129 1.53 -14.14 41.03
CA ALA A 1129 2.81 -13.92 41.72
C ALA A 1129 3.62 -15.21 41.88
N MET A 1130 2.96 -16.30 42.27
CA MET A 1130 3.61 -17.58 42.47
C MET A 1130 4.11 -18.21 41.17
N THR A 1131 3.33 -18.08 40.09
CA THR A 1131 3.74 -18.61 38.79
C THR A 1131 4.98 -17.87 38.29
N TRP A 1132 5.01 -16.54 38.46
CA TRP A 1132 6.19 -15.73 38.17
C TRP A 1132 7.41 -16.20 38.97
N GLN A 1133 7.30 -16.28 40.30
CA GLN A 1133 8.43 -16.66 41.16
C GLN A 1133 8.93 -18.09 40.92
N ARG A 1134 8.05 -19.05 40.63
CA ARG A 1134 8.42 -20.47 40.49
C ARG A 1134 8.81 -20.88 39.07
N LYS A 1135 8.17 -20.27 38.08
CA LYS A 1135 8.28 -20.69 36.67
C LYS A 1135 8.86 -19.62 35.75
N GLY A 1136 9.06 -18.39 36.24
CA GLY A 1136 9.67 -17.31 35.47
C GLY A 1136 8.78 -16.73 34.36
N TYR A 1137 7.46 -16.95 34.40
CA TYR A 1137 6.53 -16.35 33.42
C TYR A 1137 5.25 -15.83 34.08
N ASN A 1138 4.63 -14.82 33.46
CA ASN A 1138 3.34 -14.27 33.89
C ASN A 1138 2.20 -15.06 33.23
N PRO A 1139 1.36 -15.78 33.99
CA PRO A 1139 0.24 -16.56 33.44
C PRO A 1139 -0.98 -15.72 33.05
N GLY A 1140 -0.95 -14.40 33.28
CA GLY A 1140 -2.07 -13.51 33.00
C GLY A 1140 -3.28 -13.77 33.91
N MET A 1141 -4.46 -13.40 33.42
CA MET A 1141 -5.69 -13.52 34.21
C MET A 1141 -6.26 -14.95 34.23
N ASP A 1142 -5.88 -15.84 33.33
CA ASP A 1142 -6.50 -17.18 33.23
C ASP A 1142 -5.87 -18.22 34.17
N VAL A 1143 -5.04 -17.77 35.12
CA VAL A 1143 -4.39 -18.64 36.10
C VAL A 1143 -5.41 -19.30 37.04
N LYS A 1144 -5.27 -20.61 37.27
CA LYS A 1144 -6.06 -21.34 38.27
C LYS A 1144 -5.80 -20.78 39.66
N LYS A 1145 -6.87 -20.49 40.41
CA LYS A 1145 -6.81 -19.93 41.77
C LYS A 1145 -6.13 -20.92 42.73
N ALA A 1146 -5.09 -20.47 43.40
CA ALA A 1146 -4.40 -21.21 44.46
C ALA A 1146 -4.98 -20.94 45.85
N SER A 1147 -4.73 -21.85 46.80
CA SER A 1147 -5.13 -21.71 48.21
C SER A 1147 -4.26 -20.69 48.97
N SER A 1148 -4.84 -20.05 49.98
CA SER A 1148 -4.45 -18.75 50.55
C SER A 1148 -3.37 -18.75 51.65
N ASN A 1149 -2.39 -19.67 51.63
CA ASN A 1149 -1.35 -19.75 52.68
C ASN A 1149 0.02 -19.25 52.22
N TYR A 1150 0.10 -17.99 51.79
CA TYR A 1150 1.36 -17.37 51.34
C TYR A 1150 1.56 -15.99 51.94
N ASN A 1151 2.82 -15.60 52.14
CA ASN A 1151 3.16 -14.25 52.60
C ASN A 1151 3.14 -13.26 51.45
N PHE A 1152 2.45 -12.13 51.65
CA PHE A 1152 2.46 -11.01 50.73
C PHE A 1152 2.27 -9.69 51.49
N THR A 1153 2.72 -8.60 50.89
CA THR A 1153 2.45 -7.24 51.34
C THR A 1153 1.27 -6.70 50.53
N LEU A 1154 0.21 -6.28 51.21
CA LEU A 1154 -0.94 -5.62 50.59
C LEU A 1154 -0.80 -4.10 50.72
N TYR A 1155 -0.93 -3.40 49.61
CA TYR A 1155 -0.98 -1.95 49.54
C TYR A 1155 -2.42 -1.54 49.23
N SER A 1156 -3.03 -0.70 50.07
CA SER A 1156 -4.29 -0.03 49.75
C SER A 1156 -4.01 1.07 48.74
N TYR A 1157 -4.62 0.99 47.56
CA TYR A 1157 -4.48 1.97 46.49
C TYR A 1157 -5.77 2.78 46.32
N VAL A 1158 -5.67 4.11 46.39
CA VAL A 1158 -6.74 5.04 46.04
C VAL A 1158 -6.41 5.73 44.72
N ASN A 1159 -5.22 6.32 44.62
CA ASN A 1159 -4.66 6.93 43.41
C ASN A 1159 -3.12 6.93 43.49
N GLU A 1160 -2.44 7.43 42.46
CA GLU A 1160 -0.97 7.50 42.36
C GLU A 1160 -0.28 8.24 43.52
N ASN A 1161 -0.98 9.14 44.20
CA ASN A 1161 -0.45 9.94 45.30
C ASN A 1161 -0.91 9.43 46.68
N ASP A 1162 -1.77 8.41 46.74
CA ASP A 1162 -2.33 7.84 47.97
C ASP A 1162 -2.30 6.30 47.90
N ILE A 1163 -1.16 5.77 48.36
CA ILE A 1163 -0.89 4.34 48.51
C ILE A 1163 -0.37 4.12 49.92
N SER A 1164 -1.02 3.22 50.67
CA SER A 1164 -0.63 2.91 52.06
C SER A 1164 -0.51 1.40 52.27
N VAL A 1165 0.52 0.99 53.00
CA VAL A 1165 0.70 -0.42 53.37
C VAL A 1165 -0.41 -0.82 54.35
N ARG A 1166 -1.02 -1.98 54.11
CA ARG A 1166 -1.93 -2.63 55.05
C ARG A 1166 -1.24 -3.87 55.59
N ASP A 1167 -1.10 -3.96 56.91
CA ASP A 1167 -0.59 -5.17 57.57
C ASP A 1167 -1.61 -6.30 57.39
N VAL A 1168 -1.27 -7.27 56.53
CA VAL A 1168 -2.02 -8.52 56.38
C VAL A 1168 -1.17 -9.62 57.00
N VAL A 1169 -1.66 -10.21 58.08
CA VAL A 1169 -0.90 -11.17 58.91
C VAL A 1169 -0.63 -12.46 58.14
N GLY A 1170 0.65 -12.73 57.86
CA GLY A 1170 1.20 -14.01 57.42
C GLY A 1170 2.59 -14.24 58.05
N LYS A 1171 2.98 -15.48 58.31
CA LYS A 1171 4.26 -15.84 58.99
C LYS A 1171 5.48 -15.45 58.13
N LYS A 1172 6.11 -14.29 58.41
CA LYS A 1172 7.32 -13.76 57.75
C LYS A 1172 8.32 -14.84 57.27
N ASN A 1173 8.61 -14.84 55.97
CA ASN A 1173 9.77 -15.53 55.38
C ASN A 1173 10.59 -14.50 54.58
N PRO A 1174 11.85 -14.22 54.96
CA PRO A 1174 12.63 -13.10 54.43
C PRO A 1174 13.16 -13.29 52.99
N ARG A 1175 12.92 -14.44 52.34
CA ARG A 1175 13.53 -14.74 51.04
C ARG A 1175 12.71 -14.39 49.80
N ASN A 1176 11.41 -14.07 49.89
CA ASN A 1176 10.57 -13.69 48.74
C ASN A 1176 9.30 -12.93 49.17
N THR A 1177 9.23 -11.62 48.95
CA THR A 1177 8.05 -10.79 49.30
C THR A 1177 7.14 -10.57 48.08
N ILE A 1178 5.98 -11.23 48.05
CA ILE A 1178 4.92 -10.94 47.07
C ILE A 1178 4.31 -9.57 47.37
N ARG A 1179 4.05 -8.74 46.36
CA ARG A 1179 3.47 -7.39 46.52
C ARG A 1179 2.18 -7.27 45.72
N ILE A 1180 1.12 -6.81 46.37
CA ILE A 1180 -0.22 -6.70 45.77
C ILE A 1180 -0.82 -5.34 46.13
N LEU A 1181 -1.33 -4.61 45.15
CA LEU A 1181 -2.15 -3.42 45.33
C LEU A 1181 -3.63 -3.82 45.33
N GLY A 1182 -4.40 -3.40 46.33
CA GLY A 1182 -5.85 -3.61 46.42
C GLY A 1182 -6.59 -2.29 46.27
N TYR A 1183 -7.63 -2.26 45.42
CA TYR A 1183 -8.43 -1.06 45.12
C TYR A 1183 -9.91 -1.43 44.91
N LYS A 1184 -10.80 -0.45 44.82
CA LYS A 1184 -12.25 -0.66 44.60
C LYS A 1184 -12.73 0.04 43.33
N LEU A 1185 -13.53 -0.65 42.53
CA LEU A 1185 -14.29 -0.06 41.40
C LEU A 1185 -15.78 -0.38 41.58
N GLY A 1186 -16.63 0.66 41.64
CA GLY A 1186 -18.07 0.48 41.89
C GLY A 1186 -18.36 -0.30 43.18
N GLY A 1187 -17.54 -0.10 44.22
CA GLY A 1187 -17.65 -0.81 45.51
C GLY A 1187 -17.08 -2.23 45.53
N LYS A 1188 -16.77 -2.84 44.38
CA LYS A 1188 -16.19 -4.20 44.30
C LYS A 1188 -14.65 -4.16 44.41
N PRO A 1189 -14.02 -5.09 45.15
CA PRO A 1189 -12.56 -5.12 45.31
C PRO A 1189 -11.86 -5.72 44.09
N TYR A 1190 -10.75 -5.13 43.69
CA TYR A 1190 -9.83 -5.57 42.65
C TYR A 1190 -8.39 -5.52 43.16
N TYR A 1191 -7.51 -6.26 42.47
CA TYR A 1191 -6.13 -6.42 42.90
C TYR A 1191 -5.18 -6.29 41.72
N THR A 1192 -3.97 -5.79 41.96
CA THR A 1192 -2.88 -5.76 40.98
C THR A 1192 -1.65 -6.38 41.61
N THR A 1193 -1.12 -7.41 40.97
CA THR A 1193 0.11 -8.08 41.42
C THR A 1193 1.31 -7.37 40.84
N LEU A 1194 2.31 -7.06 41.66
CA LEU A 1194 3.57 -6.47 41.23
C LEU A 1194 4.64 -7.55 41.13
N LEU A 1195 5.04 -7.87 39.90
CA LEU A 1195 6.04 -8.89 39.58
C LEU A 1195 7.40 -8.22 39.42
N GLU A 1196 8.41 -8.76 40.10
CA GLU A 1196 9.78 -8.25 40.09
C GLU A 1196 10.48 -8.66 38.79
N ILE A 1197 10.98 -7.67 38.04
CA ILE A 1197 11.60 -7.84 36.71
C ILE A 1197 13.11 -7.99 36.86
#